data_AF-A0A233RNK3-F1
#
_entry.id   AF-A0A233RNK3-F1
#
_cell.length_a   1.000
_cell.length_b   1.000
_cell.length_c   1.000
_cell.angle_alpha   90.00
_cell.angle_beta   90.00
_cell.angle_gamma   90.00
#
_symmetry.space_group_name_H-M   'P 1'
#
loop_
_entity.id
_entity.type
_entity.pdbx_description
1 polymer ?
#
loop_
_entity_poly.entity_id
_entity_poly.type
_entity_poly.pdbx_seq_one_letter_code
_entity_poly.pdbx_strand_id
1 'polypeptide(L)'
;MTTAEEPGDLVFTPTVRAGHPEPDTVLAALARLHEHGTAVDWDAVHQAHPGRRAQRVDLPTYPFQRERYWLAEPADPTPTAAARPGSGHPVLTSTTSLPDTGRLLCTGHLSDADQPWLGDHVVDGRPLVPAAALADLALHTGGTCGLDVLEELTLLLPLQLPGSGLRVEVQVALGEPDPSGRRTVDIHARPEDAGPVGTWTHHATGRLAPPATDPGPSHGPQGSWPPPDAVPVDLTGAYDRLAGAGYAYGPAFRCVRAVWRQGDDLLADVRLPDTAVEEAQRYGIHPALLDAAIHAPLLLPEDQKEPAPRRLPYAWRGVSRYATGVTALRVRLRRTAEDTVAVDLTDPAGRPVLRVEALTTRAVPGTAERLGALYRPGWTAAAPTHSTVSALAVASPDDLDLGAALSGSAGAGTSLGGDAPAVVVSLAPTAPSATPATEARALVTRALELLRDRLPALAPGSRLILVTRGATGPDPDLAAAAVWGLARSAQSEYPGRLTLVDADHHPESLRRLTAALATGEPQLALHAGKVLVPRLTQAAAAPSHSAPFTEDGTVLITGGTGALGALLARHLTEHHKVRRLVLTSRSGPESPGARRLKEEIEQAGGRVEVVACDAADRSALAAVIDRYAADLTAVVHAAGVLDDGVLEAQTPERLAAVLRPKADAAWHLHELTKDLPLSQFVLFSSAAGLLGNPGQAGYAAANAFLDALALHRAALGLPALSLVWGPWAGAEGMAARTGRTGDGVLHAVTPAEGLALFDAALTASEPVLAPLPLDPKAGMRRQPVPPPLQDLLRSSGPEGDVGSARPAAGTARSTHDSPGAWRERLAQLPADDRPSTLLTLVREAVAEVLGHPGAAAVTADRALTELGLDSLTAVLLRNRLSLLTGLELPATLIFDLPTTDRLASHLLAELHEALPRRHAATDARPARPAQTLASLYRRVCGTGDVVSAMHLLVTASLAVPGFGPEDAAAHALQPLQLTAGADDRPPLVCFPGFSPALGRPWYDALARHFEGDRDVLEVRHPGIASGDALPRDWQTLVDLHAATLREQLGDRRPVLLGWSMGGCPAHAVAERLAATGAPPAGLVLVDTYHVTPEREAEPWLLALPARAALAMGEGFDTAVDDMALAALGGYTRMLRGWHPEPLDIPTLLVRATDQLPEMRTHGGRETGSRDWRASWPQPSETVDVPGDHWSIAEEHAPTTAQVIRDWINGLGKLMN
;
A
#
# COMPACT_ATOMS: atom_id res chain seq x y z
N MET A 1 47.28 -47.82 -56.56
CA MET A 1 48.37 -47.67 -55.57
C MET A 1 48.74 -46.21 -55.51
N THR A 2 48.16 -45.48 -54.57
CA THR A 2 48.68 -44.20 -54.10
C THR A 2 49.29 -44.48 -52.74
N THR A 3 50.57 -44.18 -52.65
CA THR A 3 51.45 -44.38 -51.49
C THR A 3 50.93 -43.58 -50.30
N ALA A 4 50.65 -44.30 -49.21
CA ALA A 4 50.14 -43.75 -47.96
C ALA A 4 51.20 -42.87 -47.27
N GLU A 5 50.78 -41.65 -46.93
CA GLU A 5 51.42 -40.80 -45.95
C GLU A 5 51.38 -41.46 -44.56
N GLU A 6 52.34 -41.06 -43.72
CA GLU A 6 52.81 -41.65 -42.46
C GLU A 6 51.91 -42.65 -41.69
N PRO A 7 52.43 -43.84 -41.31
CA PRO A 7 51.66 -44.94 -40.71
C PRO A 7 51.32 -44.78 -39.21
N GLY A 8 51.38 -43.56 -38.66
CA GLY A 8 51.24 -43.30 -37.23
C GLY A 8 49.82 -43.34 -36.68
N ASP A 9 48.82 -42.98 -37.49
CA ASP A 9 47.43 -42.73 -37.02
C ASP A 9 46.37 -43.62 -37.70
N LEU A 10 46.76 -44.78 -38.25
CA LEU A 10 45.82 -45.73 -38.85
C LEU A 10 45.46 -46.85 -37.87
N VAL A 11 44.18 -46.93 -37.51
CA VAL A 11 43.65 -47.99 -36.65
C VAL A 11 43.45 -49.26 -37.46
N PHE A 12 44.30 -50.27 -37.21
CA PHE A 12 44.14 -51.60 -37.79
C PHE A 12 43.58 -52.59 -36.76
N THR A 13 42.60 -53.40 -37.18
CA THR A 13 42.05 -54.46 -36.35
C THR A 13 41.65 -55.68 -37.17
N PRO A 14 42.01 -56.92 -36.76
CA PRO A 14 41.70 -58.12 -37.51
C PRO A 14 40.26 -58.60 -37.22
N THR A 15 39.51 -58.95 -38.26
CA THR A 15 38.17 -59.56 -38.10
C THR A 15 38.22 -61.09 -38.02
N VAL A 16 39.36 -61.72 -38.36
CA VAL A 16 39.60 -63.16 -38.21
C VAL A 16 41.05 -63.39 -37.78
N ARG A 17 41.28 -64.29 -36.81
CA ARG A 17 42.62 -64.61 -36.31
C ARG A 17 42.76 -66.10 -35.99
N ALA A 18 43.88 -66.69 -36.38
CA ALA A 18 44.16 -68.11 -36.14
C ALA A 18 44.14 -68.45 -34.64
N GLY A 19 43.48 -69.56 -34.29
CA GLY A 19 43.38 -70.05 -32.91
C GLY A 19 42.41 -69.29 -32.01
N HIS A 20 41.65 -68.32 -32.52
CA HIS A 20 40.68 -67.54 -31.75
C HIS A 20 39.26 -67.73 -32.30
N PRO A 21 38.22 -67.72 -31.44
CA PRO A 21 36.83 -67.74 -31.89
C PRO A 21 36.52 -66.53 -32.79
N GLU A 22 35.92 -66.80 -33.94
CA GLU A 22 35.57 -65.76 -34.91
C GLU A 22 34.60 -64.70 -34.35
N PRO A 23 33.53 -65.06 -33.59
CA PRO A 23 32.60 -64.06 -33.05
C PRO A 23 33.27 -63.05 -32.13
N ASP A 24 34.14 -63.52 -31.22
CA ASP A 24 34.85 -62.67 -30.27
C ASP A 24 35.86 -61.77 -30.99
N THR A 25 36.51 -62.31 -32.04
CA THR A 25 37.49 -61.56 -32.84
C THR A 25 36.80 -60.42 -33.61
N VAL A 26 35.63 -60.69 -34.21
CA VAL A 26 34.85 -59.67 -34.92
C VAL A 26 34.28 -58.62 -33.96
N LEU A 27 33.71 -59.02 -32.82
CA LEU A 27 33.16 -58.07 -31.84
C LEU A 27 34.26 -57.19 -31.22
N ALA A 28 35.44 -57.74 -30.93
CA ALA A 28 36.58 -56.96 -30.47
C ALA A 28 37.07 -55.98 -31.55
N ALA A 29 37.02 -56.36 -32.83
CA ALA A 29 37.33 -55.47 -33.93
C ALA A 29 36.33 -54.30 -34.03
N LEU A 30 35.03 -54.58 -33.95
CA LEU A 30 33.99 -53.55 -33.96
C LEU A 30 34.10 -52.61 -32.74
N ALA A 31 34.36 -53.16 -31.55
CA ALA A 31 34.57 -52.35 -30.34
C ALA A 31 35.77 -51.40 -30.49
N ARG A 32 36.89 -51.90 -31.01
CA ARG A 32 38.09 -51.06 -31.25
C ARG A 32 37.81 -49.94 -32.26
N LEU A 33 37.04 -50.22 -33.32
CA LEU A 33 36.64 -49.18 -34.28
C LEU A 33 35.72 -48.14 -33.62
N HIS A 34 34.77 -48.57 -32.78
CA HIS A 34 33.87 -47.69 -32.04
C HIS A 34 34.61 -46.77 -31.06
N GLU A 35 35.57 -47.30 -30.30
CA GLU A 35 36.42 -46.52 -29.39
C GLU A 35 37.25 -45.45 -30.11
N HIS A 36 37.59 -45.68 -31.38
CA HIS A 36 38.31 -44.71 -32.23
C HIS A 36 37.36 -43.83 -33.06
N GLY A 37 36.09 -43.73 -32.65
CA GLY A 37 35.11 -42.80 -33.23
C GLY A 37 34.46 -43.26 -34.53
N THR A 38 34.69 -44.50 -34.97
CA THR A 38 33.99 -45.05 -36.14
C THR A 38 32.56 -45.42 -35.75
N ALA A 39 31.58 -44.94 -36.50
CA ALA A 39 30.18 -45.31 -36.29
C ALA A 39 29.98 -46.81 -36.60
N VAL A 40 29.51 -47.57 -35.61
CA VAL A 40 29.16 -48.99 -35.74
C VAL A 40 27.65 -49.12 -35.59
N ASP A 41 27.01 -49.81 -36.54
CA ASP A 41 25.60 -50.15 -36.46
C ASP A 41 25.41 -51.35 -35.52
N TRP A 42 25.25 -51.05 -34.23
CA TRP A 42 25.02 -52.06 -33.20
C TRP A 42 23.67 -52.76 -33.35
N ASP A 43 22.67 -52.10 -33.95
CA ASP A 43 21.36 -52.72 -34.20
C ASP A 43 21.50 -53.86 -35.22
N ALA A 44 22.30 -53.67 -36.28
CA ALA A 44 22.61 -54.74 -37.23
C ALA A 44 23.36 -55.92 -36.58
N VAL A 45 24.28 -55.64 -35.65
CA VAL A 45 25.01 -56.67 -34.89
C VAL A 45 24.05 -57.51 -34.03
N HIS A 46 23.07 -56.88 -33.40
CA HIS A 46 22.09 -57.56 -32.53
C HIS A 46 20.94 -58.23 -33.30
N GLN A 47 20.68 -57.86 -34.55
CA GLN A 47 19.66 -58.49 -35.39
C GLN A 47 20.02 -59.93 -35.82
N ALA A 48 21.29 -60.32 -35.78
CA ALA A 48 21.77 -61.63 -36.24
C ALA A 48 21.33 -62.83 -35.37
N HIS A 49 20.60 -62.61 -34.28
CA HIS A 49 20.10 -63.66 -33.38
C HIS A 49 18.56 -63.75 -33.39
N PRO A 50 17.95 -64.63 -34.23
CA PRO A 50 16.50 -64.79 -34.28
C PRO A 50 15.95 -65.26 -32.92
N GLY A 51 15.02 -64.50 -32.34
CA GLY A 51 14.30 -64.87 -31.10
C GLY A 51 14.83 -64.26 -29.80
N ARG A 52 15.87 -63.40 -29.83
CA ARG A 52 16.30 -62.61 -28.67
C ARG A 52 16.44 -61.14 -29.06
N ARG A 53 15.54 -60.27 -28.58
CA ARG A 53 15.71 -58.81 -28.70
C ARG A 53 16.77 -58.37 -27.68
N ALA A 54 17.78 -57.64 -28.12
CA ALA A 54 18.68 -56.94 -27.20
C ALA A 54 17.83 -55.99 -26.35
N GLN A 55 17.86 -56.17 -25.02
CA GLN A 55 17.17 -55.31 -24.08
C GLN A 55 18.16 -54.26 -23.59
N ARG A 56 17.77 -52.98 -23.63
CA ARG A 56 18.54 -51.93 -22.95
C ARG A 56 18.42 -52.18 -21.45
N VAL A 57 19.56 -52.36 -20.80
CA VAL A 57 19.66 -52.49 -19.35
C VAL A 57 20.29 -51.23 -18.80
N ASP A 58 19.80 -50.74 -17.67
CA ASP A 58 20.41 -49.62 -16.98
C ASP A 58 21.78 -50.04 -16.45
N LEU A 59 22.82 -49.39 -16.95
CA LEU A 59 24.15 -49.50 -16.38
C LEU A 59 24.31 -48.46 -15.25
N PRO A 60 25.25 -48.68 -14.32
CA PRO A 60 25.60 -47.66 -13.35
C PRO A 60 25.84 -46.31 -14.05
N THR A 61 25.26 -45.25 -13.51
CA THR A 61 25.45 -43.89 -14.03
C THR A 61 26.93 -43.54 -14.07
N TYR A 62 27.31 -42.57 -14.92
CA TYR A 62 28.69 -42.09 -15.04
C TYR A 62 29.32 -41.92 -13.64
N PRO A 63 30.44 -42.61 -13.35
CA PRO A 63 31.09 -42.51 -12.05
C PRO A 63 31.82 -41.18 -12.00
N PHE A 64 31.10 -40.09 -11.71
CA PHE A 64 31.70 -38.79 -11.46
C PHE A 64 32.88 -38.95 -10.52
N GLN A 65 33.99 -38.25 -10.78
CA GLN A 65 35.19 -38.28 -9.93
C GLN A 65 34.90 -37.95 -8.46
N ARG A 66 33.71 -37.40 -8.15
CA ARG A 66 33.23 -37.04 -6.80
C ARG A 66 34.21 -36.14 -6.07
N GLU A 67 34.93 -35.32 -6.82
CA GLU A 67 35.72 -34.24 -6.24
C GLU A 67 34.77 -33.16 -5.70
N ARG A 68 35.03 -32.75 -4.46
CA ARG A 68 34.17 -31.85 -3.71
C ARG A 68 34.46 -30.40 -4.12
N TYR A 69 33.80 -29.94 -5.17
CA TYR A 69 33.78 -28.55 -5.57
C TYR A 69 32.68 -27.79 -4.83
N TRP A 70 32.92 -27.52 -3.55
CA TRP A 70 32.08 -26.68 -2.68
C TRP A 70 32.93 -25.50 -2.20
N LEU A 71 32.32 -24.32 -2.07
CA LEU A 71 32.92 -23.22 -1.31
C LEU A 71 33.03 -23.67 0.15
N ALA A 72 34.22 -24.12 0.55
CA ALA A 72 34.48 -24.47 1.94
C ALA A 72 34.51 -23.18 2.76
N GLU A 73 33.73 -23.12 3.85
CA GLU A 73 34.00 -22.16 4.92
C GLU A 73 35.43 -22.45 5.44
N PRO A 74 36.31 -21.44 5.54
CA PRO A 74 37.65 -21.67 6.04
C PRO A 74 37.60 -22.12 7.49
N ALA A 75 38.29 -23.21 7.80
CA ALA A 75 38.75 -23.49 9.15
C ALA A 75 39.85 -22.47 9.49
N ASP A 76 39.65 -21.77 10.61
CA ASP A 76 40.43 -20.69 11.22
C ASP A 76 40.25 -19.24 10.68
N PRO A 77 39.93 -18.27 11.56
CA PRO A 77 39.50 -16.94 11.16
C PRO A 77 40.70 -15.99 11.04
N THR A 78 41.23 -15.84 9.84
CA THR A 78 41.87 -14.57 9.45
C THR A 78 40.82 -13.71 8.74
N PRO A 79 40.36 -12.61 9.37
CA PRO A 79 39.18 -11.91 8.90
C PRO A 79 39.44 -11.15 7.59
N THR A 80 38.76 -11.58 6.53
CA THR A 80 38.56 -10.80 5.30
C THR A 80 37.72 -9.56 5.58
N ALA A 81 38.14 -8.43 5.01
CA ALA A 81 37.67 -7.07 5.30
C ALA A 81 36.16 -6.77 5.10
N ALA A 82 35.33 -7.74 4.71
CA ALA A 82 33.87 -7.60 4.57
C ALA A 82 33.05 -8.30 5.67
N ALA A 83 33.69 -9.12 6.52
CA ALA A 83 33.11 -9.65 7.75
C ALA A 83 34.15 -9.45 8.86
N ARG A 84 34.14 -8.28 9.49
CA ARG A 84 34.82 -8.13 10.77
C ARG A 84 34.14 -9.10 11.77
N PRO A 85 34.86 -10.00 12.43
CA PRO A 85 34.31 -10.74 13.54
C PRO A 85 34.00 -9.73 14.66
N GLY A 86 32.75 -9.77 15.10
CA GLY A 86 32.33 -9.35 16.43
C GLY A 86 31.92 -7.90 16.57
N SER A 87 30.61 -7.64 16.55
CA SER A 87 30.10 -6.61 17.47
C SER A 87 30.40 -7.02 18.92
N GLY A 88 30.65 -8.31 19.19
CA GLY A 88 30.88 -8.88 20.52
C GLY A 88 29.58 -9.13 21.30
N HIS A 89 28.46 -8.63 20.79
CA HIS A 89 27.15 -8.69 21.43
C HIS A 89 26.46 -10.04 21.18
N PRO A 90 25.86 -10.68 22.21
CA PRO A 90 25.23 -11.99 22.07
C PRO A 90 24.00 -12.02 21.15
N VAL A 91 23.37 -10.87 20.89
CA VAL A 91 22.20 -10.75 19.99
C VAL A 91 22.60 -10.23 18.60
N LEU A 92 23.52 -9.25 18.51
CA LEU A 92 23.83 -8.55 17.25
C LEU A 92 25.06 -9.20 16.62
N THR A 93 24.84 -9.99 15.58
CA THR A 93 25.85 -10.84 14.97
C THR A 93 26.57 -10.15 13.82
N SER A 94 25.92 -9.20 13.15
CA SER A 94 26.50 -8.51 11.99
C SER A 94 26.27 -7.00 12.03
N THR A 95 27.17 -6.27 11.37
CA THR A 95 27.09 -4.83 11.19
C THR A 95 27.47 -4.49 9.75
N THR A 96 26.59 -3.79 9.03
CA THR A 96 26.75 -3.39 7.65
C THR A 96 26.63 -1.88 7.53
N SER A 97 27.63 -1.24 6.92
CA SER A 97 27.55 0.16 6.50
C SER A 97 26.97 0.23 5.10
N LEU A 98 26.03 1.13 4.84
CA LEU A 98 25.47 1.33 3.51
C LEU A 98 26.35 2.34 2.74
N PRO A 99 26.96 1.95 1.60
CA PRO A 99 27.83 2.82 0.81
C PRO A 99 27.18 4.16 0.49
N ASP A 100 27.96 5.24 0.57
CA ASP A 100 27.57 6.62 0.22
C ASP A 100 26.35 7.22 0.93
N THR A 101 25.78 6.52 1.91
CA THR A 101 24.64 7.02 2.72
C THR A 101 25.03 7.36 4.15
N GLY A 102 26.18 6.90 4.64
CA GLY A 102 26.55 7.09 6.05
C GLY A 102 25.64 6.38 7.06
N ARG A 103 24.71 5.52 6.62
CA ARG A 103 23.81 4.71 7.46
C ARG A 103 24.48 3.41 7.88
N LEU A 104 24.07 2.89 9.04
CA LEU A 104 24.57 1.64 9.60
C LEU A 104 23.42 0.73 10.00
N LEU A 105 23.53 -0.55 9.67
CA LEU A 105 22.54 -1.57 9.98
C LEU A 105 23.22 -2.69 10.77
N CYS A 106 22.78 -2.93 12.00
CA CYS A 106 23.15 -4.12 12.76
C CYS A 106 22.03 -5.14 12.66
N THR A 107 22.38 -6.42 12.46
CA THR A 107 21.41 -7.51 12.43
C THR A 107 21.75 -8.59 13.44
N GLY A 108 20.74 -9.33 13.88
CA GLY A 108 20.87 -10.29 14.97
C GLY A 108 19.65 -11.21 15.12
N HIS A 109 19.69 -12.06 16.14
CA HIS A 109 18.59 -12.97 16.46
C HIS A 109 18.33 -13.03 17.97
N LEU A 110 17.04 -13.13 18.33
CA LEU A 110 16.55 -13.32 19.69
C LEU A 110 15.84 -14.67 19.78
N SER A 111 16.24 -15.52 20.72
CA SER A 111 15.52 -16.75 21.06
C SER A 111 15.83 -17.20 22.49
N ASP A 112 14.93 -17.94 23.10
CA ASP A 112 15.16 -18.60 24.39
C ASP A 112 16.21 -19.72 24.31
N ALA A 113 16.51 -20.22 23.11
CA ALA A 113 17.58 -21.19 22.87
C ALA A 113 18.98 -20.53 22.86
N ASP A 114 19.10 -19.37 22.23
CA ASP A 114 20.40 -18.66 22.08
C ASP A 114 20.68 -17.73 23.27
N GLN A 115 19.63 -17.19 23.91
CA GLN A 115 19.71 -16.39 25.13
C GLN A 115 18.72 -16.93 26.17
N PRO A 116 19.11 -17.94 26.98
CA PRO A 116 18.22 -18.62 27.92
C PRO A 116 17.49 -17.71 28.91
N TRP A 117 18.11 -16.59 29.28
CA TRP A 117 17.50 -15.61 30.18
C TRP A 117 16.21 -15.00 29.61
N LEU A 118 16.02 -14.96 28.30
CA LEU A 118 14.80 -14.41 27.69
C LEU A 118 13.52 -15.16 28.10
N GLY A 119 13.62 -16.47 28.36
CA GLY A 119 12.49 -17.28 28.84
C GLY A 119 12.04 -16.94 30.26
N ASP A 120 12.89 -16.27 31.05
CA ASP A 120 12.62 -15.91 32.44
C ASP A 120 11.94 -14.54 32.59
N HIS A 121 11.73 -13.78 31.52
CA HIS A 121 11.00 -12.50 31.58
C HIS A 121 9.59 -12.67 31.01
N VAL A 122 8.65 -13.08 31.87
CA VAL A 122 7.27 -13.37 31.50
C VAL A 122 6.33 -12.32 32.08
N VAL A 123 5.53 -11.69 31.23
CA VAL A 123 4.49 -10.72 31.62
C VAL A 123 3.15 -11.19 31.08
N ASP A 124 2.14 -11.28 31.94
CA ASP A 124 0.79 -11.82 31.63
C ASP A 124 0.84 -13.20 30.94
N GLY A 125 1.73 -14.07 31.41
CA GLY A 125 1.89 -15.43 30.91
C GLY A 125 2.62 -15.55 29.57
N ARG A 126 3.18 -14.45 29.03
CA ARG A 126 3.92 -14.44 27.77
C ARG A 126 5.38 -14.02 27.94
N PRO A 127 6.35 -14.76 27.36
CA PRO A 127 7.74 -14.32 27.31
C PRO A 127 7.87 -13.03 26.49
N LEU A 128 8.42 -12.00 27.12
CA LEU A 128 8.56 -10.67 26.55
C LEU A 128 10.03 -10.25 26.60
N VAL A 129 10.55 -9.68 25.51
CA VAL A 129 11.89 -9.11 25.53
C VAL A 129 11.87 -7.83 26.39
N PRO A 130 12.70 -7.74 27.43
CA PRO A 130 12.67 -6.62 28.36
C PRO A 130 13.13 -5.33 27.67
N ALA A 131 12.57 -4.20 28.11
CA ALA A 131 12.96 -2.88 27.65
C ALA A 131 14.46 -2.61 27.78
N ALA A 132 15.07 -3.14 28.85
CA ALA A 132 16.50 -3.07 29.09
C ALA A 132 17.34 -3.72 27.97
N ALA A 133 16.84 -4.79 27.33
CA ALA A 133 17.53 -5.41 26.19
C ALA A 133 17.51 -4.49 24.97
N LEU A 134 16.37 -3.84 24.68
CA LEU A 134 16.27 -2.90 23.56
C LEU A 134 17.15 -1.66 23.76
N ALA A 135 17.26 -1.17 25.00
CA ALA A 135 18.18 -0.10 25.34
C ALA A 135 19.66 -0.50 25.15
N ASP A 136 20.04 -1.73 25.55
CA ASP A 136 21.39 -2.24 25.35
C ASP A 136 21.71 -2.43 23.85
N LEU A 137 20.77 -2.93 23.05
CA LEU A 137 20.91 -3.00 21.58
C LEU A 137 21.19 -1.62 20.96
N ALA A 138 20.45 -0.60 21.37
CA ALA A 138 20.63 0.76 20.87
C ALA A 138 21.99 1.35 21.28
N LEU A 139 22.37 1.21 22.55
CA LEU A 139 23.65 1.70 23.08
C LEU A 139 24.85 0.95 22.49
N HIS A 140 24.72 -0.35 22.25
CA HIS A 140 25.75 -1.15 21.62
C HIS A 140 26.00 -0.70 20.19
N THR A 141 24.93 -0.58 19.39
CA THR A 141 25.02 -0.09 18.01
C THR A 141 25.54 1.35 17.96
N GLY A 142 25.10 2.23 18.87
CA GLY A 142 25.62 3.60 19.00
C GLY A 142 27.11 3.67 19.31
N GLY A 143 27.60 2.80 20.21
CA GLY A 143 29.01 2.72 20.58
C GLY A 143 29.94 2.40 19.40
N THR A 144 29.46 1.66 18.38
CA THR A 144 30.23 1.42 17.14
C THR A 144 30.53 2.72 16.36
N CYS A 145 29.76 3.77 16.61
CA CYS A 145 29.89 5.10 16.02
C CYS A 145 30.39 6.17 17.01
N GLY A 146 30.80 5.79 18.23
CA GLY A 146 31.19 6.73 19.29
C GLY A 146 30.02 7.53 19.89
N LEU A 147 28.81 6.97 19.84
CA LEU A 147 27.60 7.57 20.41
C LEU A 147 27.21 6.82 21.69
N ASP A 148 27.76 7.27 22.82
CA ASP A 148 27.60 6.62 24.13
C ASP A 148 26.42 7.14 24.96
N VAL A 149 25.69 8.12 24.43
CA VAL A 149 24.52 8.72 25.09
C VAL A 149 23.26 8.40 24.30
N LEU A 150 22.33 7.73 24.94
CA LEU A 150 20.98 7.53 24.41
C LEU A 150 20.09 8.65 24.97
N GLU A 151 19.85 9.66 24.15
CA GLU A 151 19.07 10.84 24.54
C GLU A 151 17.62 10.48 24.77
N GLU A 152 17.07 9.64 23.89
CA GLU A 152 15.72 9.12 23.99
C GLU A 152 15.61 7.76 23.29
N LEU A 153 14.88 6.83 23.91
CA LEU A 153 14.37 5.62 23.28
C LEU A 153 12.92 5.43 23.72
N THR A 154 12.01 5.40 22.75
CA THR A 154 10.58 5.16 22.96
C THR A 154 10.21 3.77 22.45
N LEU A 155 9.56 2.98 23.29
CA LEU A 155 9.04 1.67 22.91
C LEU A 155 7.65 1.82 22.30
N LEU A 156 7.52 1.42 21.04
CA LEU A 156 6.28 1.53 20.27
C LEU A 156 5.38 0.32 20.56
N LEU A 157 5.95 -0.89 20.48
CA LEU A 157 5.27 -2.16 20.64
C LEU A 157 6.13 -3.14 21.44
N PRO A 158 5.56 -3.85 22.44
CA PRO A 158 6.28 -4.91 23.15
C PRO A 158 6.71 -6.03 22.19
N LEU A 159 7.99 -6.43 22.25
CA LEU A 159 8.53 -7.52 21.44
C LEU A 159 8.32 -8.85 22.18
N GLN A 160 7.37 -9.66 21.70
CA GLN A 160 7.04 -10.98 22.26
C GLN A 160 7.87 -12.06 21.58
N LEU A 161 8.30 -13.07 22.34
CA LEU A 161 8.90 -14.26 21.77
C LEU A 161 7.82 -15.29 21.44
N PRO A 162 7.87 -15.93 20.27
CA PRO A 162 6.87 -16.89 19.83
C PRO A 162 6.84 -18.20 20.68
N GLY A 163 7.82 -18.40 21.57
CA GLY A 163 8.01 -19.64 22.33
C GLY A 163 8.55 -20.77 21.44
N SER A 164 9.04 -21.87 22.05
CA SER A 164 9.48 -23.11 21.38
C SER A 164 10.82 -23.08 20.61
N GLY A 165 11.80 -22.27 21.02
CA GLY A 165 13.12 -22.24 20.36
C GLY A 165 13.13 -21.57 18.98
N LEU A 166 12.00 -20.99 18.56
CA LEU A 166 11.87 -20.21 17.34
C LEU A 166 12.63 -18.88 17.49
N ARG A 167 13.36 -18.50 16.45
CA ARG A 167 14.15 -17.28 16.42
C ARG A 167 13.37 -16.10 15.85
N VAL A 168 13.61 -14.94 16.43
CA VAL A 168 13.16 -13.65 15.94
C VAL A 168 14.38 -12.92 15.38
N GLU A 169 14.36 -12.59 14.09
CA GLU A 169 15.36 -11.71 13.50
C GLU A 169 15.16 -10.29 14.02
N VAL A 170 16.25 -9.62 14.40
CA VAL A 170 16.25 -8.22 14.85
C VAL A 170 17.19 -7.39 13.99
N GLN A 171 16.76 -6.17 13.67
CA GLN A 171 17.54 -5.16 12.97
C GLN A 171 17.56 -3.86 13.76
N VAL A 172 18.74 -3.29 13.93
CA VAL A 172 18.95 -1.97 14.54
C VAL A 172 19.55 -1.07 13.47
N ALA A 173 18.77 -0.12 12.97
CA ALA A 173 19.19 0.81 11.94
C ALA A 173 19.57 2.16 12.57
N LEU A 174 20.77 2.66 12.24
CA LEU A 174 21.18 4.02 12.52
C LEU A 174 21.02 4.89 11.28
N GLY A 175 20.34 6.02 11.44
CA GLY A 175 20.21 7.04 10.42
C GLY A 175 21.52 7.77 10.12
N GLU A 176 21.46 8.65 9.13
CA GLU A 176 22.52 9.59 8.80
C GLU A 176 22.87 10.49 10.00
N PRO A 177 24.15 10.87 10.16
CA PRO A 177 24.54 11.81 11.20
C PRO A 177 24.00 13.21 10.87
N ASP A 178 23.36 13.86 11.83
CA ASP A 178 23.02 15.27 11.72
C ASP A 178 24.27 16.17 11.88
N PRO A 179 24.17 17.49 11.65
CA PRO A 179 25.31 18.41 11.80
C PRO A 179 25.95 18.44 13.20
N SER A 180 25.26 17.94 14.23
CA SER A 180 25.75 17.82 15.60
C SER A 180 26.32 16.44 15.94
N GLY A 181 26.37 15.54 14.95
CA GLY A 181 26.86 14.16 15.09
C GLY A 181 25.85 13.20 15.71
N ARG A 182 24.59 13.60 15.90
CA ARG A 182 23.55 12.72 16.44
C ARG A 182 22.98 11.84 15.35
N ARG A 183 22.44 10.68 15.73
CA ARG A 183 21.82 9.72 14.81
C ARG A 183 20.50 9.23 15.36
N THR A 184 19.53 9.02 14.49
CA THR A 184 18.32 8.24 14.84
C THR A 184 18.68 6.77 14.98
N VAL A 185 17.95 6.05 15.83
CA VAL A 185 18.03 4.60 15.98
C VAL A 185 16.64 4.00 15.91
N ASP A 186 16.46 2.99 15.07
CA ASP A 186 15.20 2.28 14.89
C ASP A 186 15.41 0.76 15.03
N ILE A 187 14.61 0.11 15.87
CA ILE A 187 14.71 -1.33 16.15
C ILE A 187 13.50 -2.04 15.56
N HIS A 188 13.77 -2.92 14.60
CA HIS A 188 12.78 -3.73 13.91
C HIS A 188 12.99 -5.20 14.23
N ALA A 189 11.90 -5.97 14.25
CA ALA A 189 11.98 -7.41 14.40
C ALA A 189 10.95 -8.14 13.55
N ARG A 190 11.24 -9.39 13.20
CA ARG A 190 10.30 -10.30 12.55
C ARG A 190 10.58 -11.75 12.93
N PRO A 191 9.56 -12.64 12.91
CA PRO A 191 9.79 -14.08 13.01
C PRO A 191 10.66 -14.57 11.84
N GLU A 192 11.64 -15.44 12.10
CA GLU A 192 12.55 -15.97 11.07
C GLU A 192 11.80 -16.85 10.04
N ASP A 193 10.70 -17.49 10.43
CA ASP A 193 9.85 -18.34 9.57
C ASP A 193 8.95 -17.53 8.61
N ALA A 194 8.90 -16.21 8.75
CA ALA A 194 8.15 -15.32 7.84
C ALA A 194 8.75 -15.24 6.43
N GLY A 195 9.93 -15.81 6.20
CA GLY A 195 10.62 -15.83 4.91
C GLY A 195 11.25 -14.48 4.52
N PRO A 196 11.97 -14.41 3.38
CA PRO A 196 12.77 -13.24 3.01
C PRO A 196 11.94 -11.97 2.77
N VAL A 197 10.66 -12.12 2.39
CA VAL A 197 9.69 -11.04 2.13
C VAL A 197 8.74 -10.76 3.31
N GLY A 198 8.95 -11.40 4.47
CA GLY A 198 8.16 -11.19 5.68
C GLY A 198 8.26 -9.75 6.20
N THR A 199 7.13 -9.19 6.66
CA THR A 199 7.02 -7.81 7.14
C THR A 199 7.77 -7.59 8.46
N TRP A 200 8.57 -6.52 8.52
CA TRP A 200 9.25 -6.08 9.73
C TRP A 200 8.31 -5.28 10.64
N THR A 201 8.31 -5.58 11.93
CA THR A 201 7.59 -4.80 12.94
C THR A 201 8.53 -3.81 13.60
N HIS A 202 8.12 -2.54 13.71
CA HIS A 202 8.91 -1.49 14.36
C HIS A 202 8.60 -1.47 15.87
N HIS A 203 9.60 -1.81 16.69
CA HIS A 203 9.43 -2.00 18.14
C HIS A 203 9.90 -0.81 18.97
N ALA A 204 10.95 -0.12 18.56
CA ALA A 204 11.48 1.03 19.29
C ALA A 204 12.15 2.02 18.35
N THR A 205 12.02 3.31 18.66
CA THR A 205 12.67 4.41 17.94
C THR A 205 13.30 5.38 18.92
N GLY A 206 14.39 6.02 18.53
CA GLY A 206 15.14 6.88 19.43
C GLY A 206 16.22 7.71 18.76
N ARG A 207 17.03 8.36 19.60
CA ARG A 207 18.15 9.19 19.16
C ARG A 207 19.36 9.00 20.07
N LEU A 208 20.51 8.85 19.43
CA LEU A 208 21.82 8.70 20.04
C LEU A 208 22.65 9.96 19.80
N ALA A 209 23.45 10.34 20.79
CA ALA A 209 24.32 11.50 20.75
C ALA A 209 25.75 11.14 21.17
N PRO A 210 26.73 11.94 20.72
CA PRO A 210 28.09 11.86 21.25
C PRO A 210 28.11 12.11 22.76
N PRO A 211 29.10 11.54 23.49
CA PRO A 211 29.27 11.83 24.91
C PRO A 211 29.47 13.33 25.16
N ALA A 212 28.88 13.84 26.24
CA ALA A 212 29.12 15.21 26.68
C ALA A 212 30.59 15.39 27.10
N THR A 213 31.18 16.54 26.77
CA THR A 213 32.59 16.87 27.07
C THR A 213 32.88 17.05 28.56
N ASP A 214 31.85 17.18 29.40
CA ASP A 214 31.96 17.28 30.86
C ASP A 214 30.84 16.46 31.52
N PRO A 215 31.14 15.28 32.12
CA PRO A 215 30.13 14.38 32.68
C PRO A 215 29.41 14.92 33.94
N GLY A 216 29.71 16.16 34.35
CA GLY A 216 29.21 16.74 35.59
C GLY A 216 29.80 16.06 36.84
N PRO A 217 29.53 16.59 38.05
CA PRO A 217 30.00 15.97 39.28
C PRO A 217 29.42 14.55 39.41
N SER A 218 30.28 13.57 39.70
CA SER A 218 29.90 12.17 39.89
C SER A 218 28.85 12.03 41.02
N HIS A 219 27.62 11.67 40.65
CA HIS A 219 26.49 11.49 41.59
C HIS A 219 26.35 10.04 42.08
N GLY A 220 27.48 9.34 42.26
CA GLY A 220 27.48 8.06 42.96
C GLY A 220 27.35 8.29 44.48
N PRO A 221 26.65 7.42 45.24
CA PRO A 221 26.65 7.49 46.70
C PRO A 221 28.09 7.33 47.22
N GLN A 222 28.68 8.41 47.72
CA GLN A 222 29.97 8.39 48.42
C GLN A 222 29.72 8.09 49.90
N GLY A 223 30.13 6.91 50.40
CA GLY A 223 29.99 6.56 51.81
C GLY A 223 29.75 5.09 52.12
N SER A 224 29.36 4.79 53.37
CA SER A 224 28.91 3.46 53.79
C SER A 224 27.62 3.06 53.07
N TRP A 225 27.54 1.81 52.62
CA TRP A 225 26.37 1.26 51.92
C TRP A 225 25.80 0.03 52.64
N PRO A 226 24.50 0.00 52.94
CA PRO A 226 23.53 1.08 52.77
C PRO A 226 23.86 2.29 53.68
N PRO A 227 23.37 3.50 53.36
CA PRO A 227 23.49 4.67 54.25
C PRO A 227 22.93 4.37 55.65
N PRO A 228 23.51 4.91 56.75
CA PRO A 228 23.09 4.58 58.12
C PRO A 228 21.64 4.95 58.45
N ASP A 229 21.06 5.90 57.72
CA ASP A 229 19.70 6.41 57.83
C ASP A 229 18.70 5.67 56.91
N ALA A 230 19.15 4.70 56.11
CA ALA A 230 18.30 3.93 55.20
C ALA A 230 17.60 2.76 55.95
N VAL A 231 16.28 2.66 55.79
CA VAL A 231 15.45 1.63 56.45
C VAL A 231 15.29 0.43 55.52
N PRO A 232 15.62 -0.81 55.94
CA PRO A 232 15.46 -2.00 55.11
C PRO A 232 13.98 -2.30 54.82
N VAL A 233 13.69 -2.75 53.60
CA VAL A 233 12.38 -3.23 53.16
C VAL A 233 12.36 -4.77 53.22
N ASP A 234 11.28 -5.35 53.76
CA ASP A 234 11.08 -6.80 53.75
C ASP A 234 10.71 -7.30 52.34
N LEU A 235 11.56 -8.13 51.77
CA LEU A 235 11.39 -8.73 50.44
C LEU A 235 10.80 -10.15 50.48
N THR A 236 10.44 -10.65 51.66
CA THR A 236 9.91 -12.02 51.82
C THR A 236 8.66 -12.20 50.94
N GLY A 237 8.71 -13.16 50.01
CA GLY A 237 7.63 -13.46 49.06
C GLY A 237 7.36 -12.38 48.00
N ALA A 238 8.22 -11.37 47.84
CA ALA A 238 7.96 -10.24 46.94
C ALA A 238 7.81 -10.64 45.46
N TYR A 239 8.68 -11.52 44.95
CA TYR A 239 8.58 -11.99 43.57
C TYR A 239 7.37 -12.92 43.33
N ASP A 240 6.88 -13.62 44.35
CA ASP A 240 5.67 -14.44 44.25
C ASP A 240 4.42 -13.56 44.19
N ARG A 241 4.40 -12.43 44.94
CA ARG A 241 3.37 -11.39 44.80
C ARG A 241 3.38 -10.76 43.41
N LEU A 242 4.57 -10.46 42.87
CA LEU A 242 4.72 -9.95 41.51
C LEU A 242 4.22 -10.93 40.45
N ALA A 243 4.51 -12.22 40.60
CA ALA A 243 3.97 -13.25 39.73
C ALA A 243 2.44 -13.28 39.77
N GLY A 244 1.83 -13.13 40.96
CA GLY A 244 0.38 -12.98 41.12
C GLY A 244 -0.21 -11.72 40.46
N ALA A 245 0.58 -10.65 40.33
CA ALA A 245 0.20 -9.41 39.64
C ALA A 245 0.42 -9.46 38.12
N GLY A 246 0.99 -10.56 37.59
CA GLY A 246 1.26 -10.76 36.16
C GLY A 246 2.72 -10.61 35.76
N TYR A 247 3.64 -10.34 36.69
CA TYR A 247 5.09 -10.26 36.45
C TYR A 247 5.79 -11.54 36.90
N ALA A 248 5.76 -12.56 36.04
CA ALA A 248 6.38 -13.85 36.32
C ALA A 248 7.87 -13.83 35.96
N TYR A 249 8.67 -13.20 36.82
CA TYR A 249 10.14 -13.20 36.69
C TYR A 249 10.75 -14.52 37.15
N GLY A 250 11.45 -15.19 36.25
CA GLY A 250 12.25 -16.39 36.48
C GLY A 250 13.63 -16.09 37.11
N PRO A 251 14.45 -17.12 37.35
CA PRO A 251 15.72 -17.00 38.07
C PRO A 251 16.67 -15.91 37.54
N ALA A 252 16.73 -15.70 36.22
CA ALA A 252 17.60 -14.68 35.61
C ALA A 252 17.24 -13.24 36.01
N PHE A 253 15.96 -12.95 36.30
CA PHE A 253 15.45 -11.61 36.64
C PHE A 253 15.24 -11.38 38.14
N ARG A 254 15.49 -12.41 38.97
CA ARG A 254 15.44 -12.32 40.44
C ARG A 254 16.77 -11.84 41.06
N CYS A 255 17.33 -10.76 40.50
CA CYS A 255 18.65 -10.25 40.87
C CYS A 255 18.68 -9.36 42.12
N VAL A 256 17.54 -8.85 42.58
CA VAL A 256 17.48 -7.96 43.76
C VAL A 256 17.78 -8.75 45.03
N ARG A 257 18.77 -8.30 45.81
CA ARG A 257 19.22 -8.94 47.07
C ARG A 257 18.71 -8.24 48.31
N ALA A 258 18.66 -6.91 48.27
CA ALA A 258 18.17 -6.09 49.37
C ALA A 258 17.68 -4.75 48.81
N VAL A 259 16.68 -4.17 49.50
CA VAL A 259 16.13 -2.84 49.19
C VAL A 259 16.04 -2.05 50.49
N TRP A 260 16.36 -0.77 50.42
CA TRP A 260 16.21 0.18 51.52
C TRP A 260 15.46 1.42 51.06
N ARG A 261 14.77 2.08 51.98
CA ARG A 261 14.15 3.39 51.78
C ARG A 261 14.94 4.47 52.53
N GLN A 262 15.28 5.54 51.83
CA GLN A 262 15.96 6.71 52.40
C GLN A 262 15.21 7.98 51.98
N GLY A 263 14.37 8.53 52.86
CA GLY A 263 13.42 9.58 52.48
C GLY A 263 12.47 9.08 51.38
N ASP A 264 12.44 9.80 50.24
CA ASP A 264 11.66 9.43 49.04
C ASP A 264 12.44 8.54 48.05
N ASP A 265 13.71 8.27 48.32
CA ASP A 265 14.58 7.46 47.45
C ASP A 265 14.51 5.97 47.82
N LEU A 266 14.59 5.12 46.80
CA LEU A 266 14.77 3.68 46.96
C LEU A 266 16.19 3.29 46.58
N LEU A 267 16.84 2.55 47.47
CA LEU A 267 18.17 2.01 47.28
C LEU A 267 18.06 0.49 47.11
N ALA A 268 18.81 -0.10 46.19
CA ALA A 268 18.81 -1.55 46.00
C ALA A 268 20.20 -2.12 45.73
N ASP A 269 20.46 -3.30 46.28
CA ASP A 269 21.57 -4.16 45.88
C ASP A 269 21.07 -5.18 44.88
N VAL A 270 21.65 -5.19 43.69
CA VAL A 270 21.24 -6.05 42.59
C VAL A 270 22.46 -6.83 42.08
N ARG A 271 22.35 -8.14 41.99
CA ARG A 271 23.46 -9.01 41.56
C ARG A 271 22.95 -10.12 40.65
N LEU A 272 23.62 -10.29 39.51
CA LEU A 272 23.35 -11.38 38.57
C LEU A 272 23.46 -12.74 39.27
N PRO A 273 22.65 -13.74 38.88
CA PRO A 273 22.87 -15.12 39.28
C PRO A 273 24.20 -15.64 38.72
N ASP A 274 24.83 -16.57 39.44
CA ASP A 274 26.15 -17.10 39.07
C ASP A 274 26.18 -17.71 37.67
N THR A 275 25.05 -18.24 37.18
CA THR A 275 24.88 -18.79 35.83
C THR A 275 24.99 -17.76 34.70
N ALA A 276 24.77 -16.47 34.98
CA ALA A 276 24.80 -15.38 33.98
C ALA A 276 26.05 -14.48 34.10
N VAL A 277 26.96 -14.78 35.03
CA VAL A 277 28.15 -13.96 35.30
C VAL A 277 29.14 -13.97 34.13
N GLU A 278 29.31 -15.12 33.47
CA GLU A 278 30.24 -15.24 32.33
C GLU A 278 29.74 -14.46 31.09
N GLU A 279 28.43 -14.38 30.89
CA GLU A 279 27.81 -13.66 29.77
C GLU A 279 27.82 -12.13 29.97
N ALA A 280 27.89 -11.65 31.22
CA ALA A 280 27.82 -10.23 31.55
C ALA A 280 28.86 -9.39 30.78
N GLN A 281 30.05 -9.93 30.52
CA GLN A 281 31.13 -9.24 29.78
C GLN A 281 30.82 -8.97 28.30
N ARG A 282 29.83 -9.66 27.73
CA ARG A 282 29.44 -9.54 26.31
C ARG A 282 28.38 -8.47 26.08
N TYR A 283 27.75 -7.97 27.14
CA TYR A 283 26.76 -6.90 27.09
C TYR A 283 27.37 -5.58 27.59
N GLY A 284 26.75 -4.46 27.22
CA GLY A 284 27.04 -3.18 27.87
C GLY A 284 26.73 -3.29 29.36
N ILE A 285 25.47 -3.58 29.67
CA ILE A 285 25.04 -4.11 30.96
C ILE A 285 24.11 -5.27 30.66
N HIS A 286 24.30 -6.41 31.33
CA HIS A 286 23.43 -7.56 31.10
C HIS A 286 21.95 -7.18 31.23
N PRO A 287 21.08 -7.45 30.23
CA PRO A 287 19.70 -6.98 30.24
C PRO A 287 18.92 -7.35 31.51
N ALA A 288 19.07 -8.58 32.01
CA ALA A 288 18.43 -9.00 33.26
C ALA A 288 18.93 -8.25 34.51
N LEU A 289 20.17 -7.76 34.51
CA LEU A 289 20.73 -6.95 35.60
C LEU A 289 20.18 -5.52 35.54
N LEU A 290 20.13 -4.94 34.34
CA LEU A 290 19.60 -3.60 34.11
C LEU A 290 18.09 -3.53 34.36
N ASP A 291 17.34 -4.54 33.95
CA ASP A 291 15.90 -4.65 34.23
C ASP A 291 15.61 -4.83 35.73
N ALA A 292 16.37 -5.71 36.41
CA ALA A 292 16.22 -5.86 37.85
C ALA A 292 16.58 -4.60 38.66
N ALA A 293 17.39 -3.70 38.11
CA ALA A 293 17.69 -2.42 38.74
C ALA A 293 16.46 -1.53 38.93
N ILE A 294 15.39 -1.75 38.16
CA ILE A 294 14.15 -0.96 38.25
C ILE A 294 13.00 -1.71 38.95
N HIS A 295 13.27 -2.89 39.52
CA HIS A 295 12.26 -3.67 40.26
C HIS A 295 11.93 -3.11 41.65
N ALA A 296 12.81 -2.32 42.27
CA ALA A 296 12.65 -1.91 43.67
C ALA A 296 11.28 -1.27 43.99
N PRO A 297 10.67 -0.42 43.13
CA PRO A 297 9.33 0.12 43.36
C PRO A 297 8.24 -0.96 43.31
N LEU A 298 8.42 -1.99 42.48
CA LEU A 298 7.48 -3.09 42.29
C LEU A 298 7.51 -4.08 43.47
N LEU A 299 8.65 -4.20 44.16
CA LEU A 299 8.84 -5.14 45.27
C LEU A 299 8.29 -4.62 46.61
N LEU A 300 7.89 -3.35 46.70
CA LEU A 300 7.31 -2.77 47.90
C LEU A 300 5.97 -3.43 48.24
N PRO A 301 5.66 -3.67 49.53
CA PRO A 301 4.33 -4.11 49.94
C PRO A 301 3.30 -3.01 49.64
N GLU A 302 2.21 -3.35 48.95
CA GLU A 302 1.10 -2.43 48.66
C GLU A 302 0.20 -2.25 49.89
N ASP A 303 -0.08 -1.00 50.28
CA ASP A 303 -1.05 -0.65 51.35
C ASP A 303 -2.50 -0.56 50.83
N GLN A 304 -2.75 -0.80 49.54
CA GLN A 304 -4.04 -0.53 48.88
C GLN A 304 -4.90 -1.80 48.70
N LYS A 305 -6.22 -1.64 48.87
CA LYS A 305 -7.23 -2.70 48.75
C LYS A 305 -7.56 -3.10 47.30
N GLU A 306 -7.08 -2.35 46.30
CA GLU A 306 -7.30 -2.62 44.88
C GLU A 306 -5.96 -2.75 44.15
N PRO A 307 -5.83 -3.70 43.20
CA PRO A 307 -4.59 -3.91 42.45
C PRO A 307 -4.33 -2.73 41.50
N ALA A 308 -3.17 -2.09 41.63
CA ALA A 308 -2.74 -1.04 40.72
C ALA A 308 -2.54 -1.59 39.29
N PRO A 309 -2.77 -0.78 38.23
CA PRO A 309 -2.57 -1.22 36.86
C PRO A 309 -1.08 -1.58 36.63
N ARG A 310 -0.84 -2.72 35.96
CA ARG A 310 0.51 -3.16 35.57
C ARG A 310 1.18 -2.08 34.74
N ARG A 311 2.41 -1.69 35.08
CA ARG A 311 3.23 -0.75 34.32
C ARG A 311 4.47 -1.42 33.74
N LEU A 312 4.84 -1.08 32.51
CA LEU A 312 6.10 -1.45 31.87
C LEU A 312 6.90 -0.21 31.49
N PRO A 313 8.25 -0.28 31.42
CA PRO A 313 9.05 0.79 30.87
C PRO A 313 8.59 1.15 29.45
N TYR A 314 8.45 2.44 29.17
CA TYR A 314 7.95 2.95 27.90
C TYR A 314 8.93 3.90 27.21
N ALA A 315 9.56 4.80 27.98
CA ALA A 315 10.53 5.75 27.44
C ALA A 315 11.75 5.88 28.34
N TRP A 316 12.94 5.78 27.75
CA TRP A 316 14.23 6.00 28.39
C TRP A 316 14.80 7.32 27.89
N ARG A 317 15.16 8.23 28.79
CA ARG A 317 15.73 9.53 28.44
C ARG A 317 17.01 9.82 29.21
N GLY A 318 17.98 10.39 28.50
CA GLY A 318 19.28 10.77 29.06
C GLY A 318 20.03 9.57 29.66
N VAL A 319 20.14 8.47 28.92
CA VAL A 319 20.88 7.30 29.37
C VAL A 319 22.37 7.46 29.02
N SER A 320 23.20 7.53 30.05
CA SER A 320 24.66 7.64 29.93
C SER A 320 25.33 6.42 30.54
N ARG A 321 26.15 5.71 29.74
CA ARG A 321 26.89 4.52 30.19
C ARG A 321 28.36 4.87 30.45
N TYR A 322 28.88 4.45 31.60
CA TYR A 322 30.24 4.75 32.06
C TYR A 322 31.13 3.51 32.22
N ALA A 323 30.53 2.33 32.44
CA ALA A 323 31.24 1.06 32.56
C ALA A 323 30.45 -0.07 31.89
N THR A 324 31.15 -1.14 31.52
CA THR A 324 30.55 -2.35 30.92
C THR A 324 30.95 -3.62 31.68
N GLY A 325 30.27 -4.73 31.42
CA GLY A 325 30.65 -6.05 31.95
C GLY A 325 30.47 -6.23 33.46
N VAL A 326 29.66 -5.40 34.10
CA VAL A 326 29.39 -5.45 35.54
C VAL A 326 28.47 -6.61 35.91
N THR A 327 28.68 -7.19 37.08
CA THR A 327 27.90 -8.34 37.59
C THR A 327 27.07 -8.02 38.83
N ALA A 328 27.31 -6.85 39.44
CA ALA A 328 26.59 -6.35 40.58
C ALA A 328 26.47 -4.82 40.51
N LEU A 329 25.33 -4.31 40.98
CA LEU A 329 24.96 -2.90 40.99
C LEU A 329 24.46 -2.49 42.35
N ARG A 330 24.81 -1.26 42.73
CA ARG A 330 24.11 -0.45 43.72
C ARG A 330 23.23 0.54 42.98
N VAL A 331 21.95 0.51 43.28
CA VAL A 331 20.93 1.29 42.58
C VAL A 331 20.42 2.37 43.51
N ARG A 332 20.30 3.59 43.02
CA ARG A 332 19.49 4.65 43.63
C ARG A 332 18.40 5.08 42.65
N LEU A 333 17.15 4.94 43.08
CA LEU A 333 15.96 5.32 42.33
C LEU A 333 15.32 6.53 43.00
N ARG A 334 15.07 7.57 42.22
CA ARG A 334 14.41 8.79 42.67
C ARG A 334 13.16 9.01 41.85
N ARG A 335 12.00 9.04 42.50
CA ARG A 335 10.74 9.32 41.81
C ARG A 335 10.70 10.80 41.45
N THR A 336 10.61 11.11 40.16
CA THR A 336 10.56 12.50 39.65
C THR A 336 9.15 12.91 39.23
N ALA A 337 8.31 11.94 38.87
CA ALA A 337 6.87 12.12 38.63
C ALA A 337 6.10 10.85 39.03
N GLU A 338 4.78 10.85 38.86
CA GLU A 338 3.95 9.70 39.25
C GLU A 338 4.40 8.40 38.57
N ASP A 339 4.75 8.47 37.29
CA ASP A 339 5.09 7.33 36.43
C ASP A 339 6.55 7.32 35.97
N THR A 340 7.38 8.25 36.49
CA THR A 340 8.74 8.49 36.02
C THR A 340 9.75 8.45 37.16
N VAL A 341 10.86 7.72 36.95
CA VAL A 341 11.96 7.58 37.90
C VAL A 341 13.30 7.96 37.26
N ALA A 342 14.16 8.63 38.01
CA ALA A 342 15.57 8.78 37.70
C ALA A 342 16.36 7.63 38.33
N VAL A 343 17.36 7.10 37.63
CA VAL A 343 18.13 5.93 38.05
C VAL A 343 19.62 6.23 38.02
N ASP A 344 20.29 6.08 39.15
CA ASP A 344 21.75 6.19 39.27
C ASP A 344 22.31 4.81 39.66
N LEU A 345 23.17 4.23 38.81
CA LEU A 345 23.76 2.90 38.99
C LEU A 345 25.28 3.00 39.24
N THR A 346 25.75 2.39 40.32
CA THR A 346 27.18 2.24 40.63
C THR A 346 27.57 0.78 40.84
N ASP A 347 28.85 0.47 40.76
CA ASP A 347 29.37 -0.83 41.15
C ASP A 347 29.50 -0.93 42.69
N PRO A 348 29.81 -2.12 43.26
CA PRO A 348 30.00 -2.27 44.71
C PRO A 348 31.16 -1.43 45.29
N ALA A 349 32.07 -0.92 44.45
CA ALA A 349 33.13 0.00 44.86
C ALA A 349 32.69 1.48 44.81
N GLY A 350 31.46 1.77 44.36
CA GLY A 350 30.90 3.11 44.23
C GLY A 350 31.25 3.84 42.94
N ARG A 351 31.86 3.15 41.95
CA ARG A 351 32.17 3.75 40.64
C ARG A 351 30.90 3.82 39.78
N PRO A 352 30.67 4.92 39.05
CA PRO A 352 29.49 5.07 38.20
C PRO A 352 29.50 4.04 37.07
N VAL A 353 28.35 3.43 36.82
CA VAL A 353 28.16 2.41 35.77
C VAL A 353 27.22 2.93 34.70
N LEU A 354 26.02 3.38 35.08
CA LEU A 354 25.03 3.93 34.16
C LEU A 354 24.10 4.89 34.89
N ARG A 355 23.66 5.92 34.19
CA ARG A 355 22.69 6.89 34.67
C ARG A 355 21.52 6.97 33.69
N VAL A 356 20.31 7.09 34.22
CA VAL A 356 19.09 7.37 33.48
C VAL A 356 18.46 8.63 34.07
N GLU A 357 18.35 9.70 33.29
CA GLU A 357 17.75 10.95 33.74
C GLU A 357 16.25 10.80 34.00
N ALA A 358 15.54 10.10 33.09
CA ALA A 358 14.13 9.81 33.25
C ALA A 358 13.77 8.49 32.57
N LEU A 359 13.19 7.58 33.35
CA LEU A 359 12.57 6.35 32.90
C LEU A 359 11.07 6.44 33.17
N THR A 360 10.27 6.61 32.11
CA THR A 360 8.81 6.67 32.20
C THR A 360 8.21 5.30 31.98
N THR A 361 7.27 4.92 32.84
CA THR A 361 6.54 3.65 32.79
C THR A 361 5.10 3.90 32.38
N ARG A 362 4.52 3.01 31.57
CA ARG A 362 3.14 3.12 31.10
C ARG A 362 2.33 1.93 31.56
N ALA A 363 1.08 2.16 31.94
CA ALA A 363 0.14 1.09 32.21
C ALA A 363 -0.06 0.19 30.97
N VAL A 364 -0.08 -1.11 31.19
CA VAL A 364 -0.33 -2.14 30.17
C VAL A 364 -1.67 -2.77 30.50
N PRO A 365 -2.67 -2.64 29.61
CA PRO A 365 -3.97 -3.25 29.84
C PRO A 365 -3.84 -4.78 29.86
N GLY A 366 -4.40 -5.42 30.88
CA GLY A 366 -4.38 -6.89 31.04
C GLY A 366 -5.18 -7.65 30.01
N THR A 367 -5.04 -8.97 29.97
CA THR A 367 -5.94 -9.88 29.21
C THR A 367 -7.40 -9.76 29.64
N ALA A 368 -7.67 -9.46 30.91
CA ALA A 368 -9.01 -9.15 31.40
C ALA A 368 -9.51 -7.75 30.97
N GLU A 369 -8.61 -6.78 30.74
CA GLU A 369 -8.95 -5.47 30.15
C GLU A 369 -8.99 -5.51 28.62
N ARG A 370 -8.35 -6.50 27.98
CA ARG A 370 -8.53 -6.83 26.55
C ARG A 370 -9.93 -7.35 26.24
N LEU A 371 -10.66 -7.86 27.24
CA LEU A 371 -12.11 -8.10 27.15
C LEU A 371 -12.91 -6.78 27.09
N GLY A 372 -12.29 -5.63 27.32
CA GLY A 372 -12.85 -4.31 27.10
C GLY A 372 -13.02 -3.90 25.63
N ALA A 373 -12.72 -4.81 24.69
CA ALA A 373 -12.96 -4.60 23.26
C ALA A 373 -14.31 -5.16 22.76
N LEU A 374 -15.13 -5.78 23.63
CA LEU A 374 -16.47 -6.24 23.29
C LEU A 374 -17.52 -5.17 23.62
N TYR A 375 -18.17 -4.67 22.58
CA TYR A 375 -19.21 -3.65 22.68
C TYR A 375 -20.54 -4.19 22.21
N ARG A 376 -21.64 -3.74 22.80
CA ARG A 376 -22.99 -3.97 22.29
C ARG A 376 -23.53 -2.68 21.67
N PRO A 377 -24.08 -2.72 20.44
CA PRO A 377 -24.78 -1.59 19.87
C PRO A 377 -26.11 -1.37 20.60
N GLY A 378 -26.44 -0.12 20.90
CA GLY A 378 -27.67 0.25 21.60
C GLY A 378 -28.19 1.62 21.17
N TRP A 379 -29.41 1.92 21.61
CA TRP A 379 -30.11 3.17 21.31
C TRP A 379 -30.41 3.90 22.62
N THR A 380 -29.87 5.10 22.80
CA THR A 380 -30.04 5.91 24.01
C THR A 380 -30.96 7.11 23.74
N ALA A 381 -31.70 7.55 24.75
CA ALA A 381 -32.61 8.69 24.60
C ALA A 381 -31.83 10.00 24.46
N ALA A 382 -32.16 10.79 23.44
CA ALA A 382 -31.61 12.13 23.24
C ALA A 382 -32.63 13.20 23.64
N ALA A 383 -32.18 14.22 24.37
CA ALA A 383 -32.99 15.40 24.66
C ALA A 383 -32.89 16.40 23.49
N PRO A 384 -34.00 16.96 22.99
CA PRO A 384 -33.96 17.98 21.95
C PRO A 384 -33.27 19.24 22.48
N THR A 385 -32.16 19.63 21.86
CA THR A 385 -31.56 20.95 22.04
C THR A 385 -32.35 21.96 21.20
N HIS A 386 -32.61 23.14 21.73
CA HIS A 386 -33.36 24.19 21.04
C HIS A 386 -32.54 24.72 19.84
N SER A 387 -32.63 24.07 18.68
CA SER A 387 -32.14 24.61 17.40
C SER A 387 -33.32 24.85 16.44
N THR A 388 -33.22 25.91 15.64
CA THR A 388 -34.18 26.27 14.59
C THR A 388 -34.06 25.27 13.44
N VAL A 389 -35.15 24.59 13.10
CA VAL A 389 -35.18 23.62 11.99
C VAL A 389 -35.44 24.35 10.68
N SER A 390 -34.60 24.12 9.66
CA SER A 390 -34.81 24.59 8.29
C SER A 390 -36.12 24.00 7.71
N ALA A 391 -36.73 24.68 6.74
CA ALA A 391 -37.96 24.21 6.11
C ALA A 391 -37.81 22.78 5.53
N LEU A 392 -38.78 21.91 5.80
CA LEU A 392 -38.81 20.52 5.30
C LEU A 392 -39.60 20.45 4.00
N ALA A 393 -39.05 19.80 2.98
CA ALA A 393 -39.74 19.49 1.73
C ALA A 393 -39.82 17.97 1.55
N VAL A 394 -41.04 17.40 1.57
CA VAL A 394 -41.25 15.97 1.29
C VAL A 394 -41.17 15.75 -0.21
N ALA A 395 -40.34 14.79 -0.64
CA ALA A 395 -40.12 14.45 -2.04
C ALA A 395 -40.36 12.96 -2.27
N SER A 396 -40.61 12.58 -3.53
CA SER A 396 -40.74 11.16 -3.90
C SER A 396 -39.37 10.45 -3.88
N PRO A 397 -39.31 9.19 -3.40
CA PRO A 397 -40.42 8.37 -2.90
C PRO A 397 -40.89 8.75 -1.50
N ASP A 398 -42.21 8.62 -1.26
CA ASP A 398 -42.85 8.82 0.05
C ASP A 398 -43.67 7.58 0.43
N ASP A 399 -43.00 6.43 0.56
CA ASP A 399 -43.62 5.13 0.82
C ASP A 399 -44.35 5.09 2.19
N LEU A 400 -44.07 6.03 3.10
CA LEU A 400 -44.65 6.15 4.44
C LEU A 400 -45.73 7.23 4.58
N ASP A 401 -46.13 7.89 3.48
CA ASP A 401 -47.12 8.98 3.45
C ASP A 401 -46.82 10.12 4.45
N LEU A 402 -45.55 10.53 4.49
CA LEU A 402 -45.07 11.62 5.35
C LEU A 402 -45.70 12.96 4.98
N GLY A 403 -46.03 13.17 3.70
CA GLY A 403 -46.72 14.36 3.21
C GLY A 403 -48.05 14.60 3.94
N ALA A 404 -48.87 13.54 4.09
CA ALA A 404 -50.11 13.62 4.86
C ALA A 404 -49.87 13.78 6.37
N ALA A 405 -48.89 13.03 6.92
CA ALA A 405 -48.59 13.03 8.35
C ALA A 405 -48.06 14.38 8.87
N LEU A 406 -47.21 15.06 8.09
CA LEU A 406 -46.59 16.34 8.47
C LEU A 406 -47.51 17.54 8.24
N SER A 407 -48.41 17.47 7.24
CA SER A 407 -49.41 18.53 6.95
C SER A 407 -50.39 18.78 8.10
N GLY A 408 -50.63 17.79 8.96
CA GLY A 408 -51.48 17.92 10.16
C GLY A 408 -50.79 18.62 11.36
N SER A 409 -49.48 18.89 11.28
CA SER A 409 -48.67 19.42 12.39
C SER A 409 -48.08 20.82 12.15
N ALA A 410 -48.24 21.38 10.94
CA ALA A 410 -47.70 22.68 10.58
C ALA A 410 -48.75 23.78 10.74
N GLY A 411 -48.70 24.49 11.88
CA GLY A 411 -49.11 25.89 11.88
C GLY A 411 -48.22 26.65 10.89
N ALA A 412 -48.84 27.39 9.97
CA ALA A 412 -48.17 28.18 8.94
C ALA A 412 -47.08 29.09 9.56
N GLY A 413 -45.82 28.67 9.43
CA GLY A 413 -44.65 29.48 9.74
C GLY A 413 -44.08 30.04 8.44
N THR A 414 -44.36 31.30 8.19
CA THR A 414 -43.76 32.11 7.12
C THR A 414 -42.24 32.01 7.11
N SER A 415 -41.69 31.66 5.95
CA SER A 415 -40.26 31.77 5.61
C SER A 415 -39.72 33.15 5.99
N LEU A 416 -38.79 33.15 6.95
CA LEU A 416 -37.94 34.29 7.28
C LEU A 416 -36.48 33.81 7.26
N GLY A 417 -35.80 34.04 6.12
CA GLY A 417 -34.34 34.02 6.01
C GLY A 417 -33.70 32.75 5.44
N GLY A 418 -33.16 32.87 4.22
CA GLY A 418 -31.82 32.43 3.81
C GLY A 418 -31.41 30.95 3.76
N ASP A 419 -32.01 30.02 4.51
CA ASP A 419 -31.52 28.63 4.60
C ASP A 419 -32.15 27.69 3.55
N ALA A 420 -31.30 26.87 2.92
CA ALA A 420 -31.72 25.87 1.94
C ALA A 420 -32.60 24.77 2.58
N PRO A 421 -33.70 24.33 1.94
CA PRO A 421 -34.63 23.37 2.53
C PRO A 421 -34.03 21.95 2.66
N ALA A 422 -34.40 21.23 3.71
CA ALA A 422 -34.04 19.82 3.86
C ALA A 422 -35.05 18.93 3.12
N VAL A 423 -34.57 18.02 2.28
CA VAL A 423 -35.39 17.13 1.45
C VAL A 423 -35.64 15.83 2.21
N VAL A 424 -36.91 15.47 2.42
CA VAL A 424 -37.32 14.25 3.13
C VAL A 424 -37.85 13.24 2.14
N VAL A 425 -37.30 12.03 2.16
CA VAL A 425 -37.77 10.88 1.36
C VAL A 425 -38.03 9.71 2.30
N SER A 426 -39.01 8.88 1.98
CA SER A 426 -39.30 7.68 2.77
C SER A 426 -39.28 6.41 1.92
N LEU A 427 -38.58 5.39 2.43
CA LEU A 427 -38.44 4.08 1.80
C LEU A 427 -38.99 3.00 2.72
N ALA A 428 -39.84 2.15 2.15
CA ALA A 428 -40.35 0.95 2.81
C ALA A 428 -40.45 -0.21 1.80
N PRO A 429 -40.47 -1.46 2.28
CA PRO A 429 -40.74 -2.63 1.43
C PRO A 429 -42.10 -2.49 0.72
N THR A 430 -42.12 -2.67 -0.60
CA THR A 430 -43.34 -2.65 -1.41
C THR A 430 -43.96 -4.05 -1.47
N ALA A 431 -44.98 -4.29 -0.64
CA ALA A 431 -45.81 -5.51 -0.52
C ALA A 431 -45.06 -6.84 -0.15
N PRO A 432 -45.49 -7.57 0.89
CA PRO A 432 -44.74 -8.68 1.51
C PRO A 432 -44.78 -10.04 0.76
N SER A 433 -44.71 -10.03 -0.57
CA SER A 433 -44.89 -11.26 -1.38
C SER A 433 -43.61 -12.08 -1.60
N ALA A 434 -42.46 -11.68 -1.07
CA ALA A 434 -41.17 -12.33 -1.32
C ALA A 434 -40.45 -12.73 -0.03
N THR A 435 -39.33 -13.44 -0.14
CA THR A 435 -38.50 -13.75 1.04
C THR A 435 -37.78 -12.50 1.54
N PRO A 436 -37.52 -12.35 2.86
CA PRO A 436 -36.82 -11.19 3.42
C PRO A 436 -35.48 -10.85 2.72
N ALA A 437 -34.72 -11.86 2.28
CA ALA A 437 -33.49 -11.62 1.52
C ALA A 437 -33.74 -11.04 0.11
N THR A 438 -34.85 -11.44 -0.54
CA THR A 438 -35.26 -10.87 -1.84
C THR A 438 -35.77 -9.44 -1.68
N GLU A 439 -36.56 -9.19 -0.64
CA GLU A 439 -37.04 -7.86 -0.29
C GLU A 439 -35.87 -6.93 0.06
N ALA A 440 -34.88 -7.42 0.80
CA ALA A 440 -33.65 -6.68 1.09
C ALA A 440 -32.90 -6.29 -0.18
N ARG A 441 -32.69 -7.22 -1.14
CA ARG A 441 -32.07 -6.88 -2.42
C ARG A 441 -32.85 -5.79 -3.17
N ALA A 442 -34.16 -5.95 -3.31
CA ALA A 442 -34.99 -5.00 -4.03
C ALA A 442 -34.97 -3.61 -3.37
N LEU A 443 -35.11 -3.55 -2.04
CA LEU A 443 -35.14 -2.29 -1.30
C LEU A 443 -33.77 -1.61 -1.26
N VAL A 444 -32.68 -2.36 -1.09
CA VAL A 444 -31.31 -1.83 -1.13
C VAL A 444 -30.96 -1.31 -2.53
N THR A 445 -31.39 -1.98 -3.60
CA THR A 445 -31.25 -1.47 -4.97
C THR A 445 -32.00 -0.15 -5.15
N ARG A 446 -33.27 -0.05 -4.71
CA ARG A 446 -34.03 1.21 -4.75
C ARG A 446 -33.36 2.32 -3.94
N ALA A 447 -32.81 1.99 -2.77
CA ALA A 447 -32.08 2.94 -1.94
C ALA A 447 -30.77 3.40 -2.60
N LEU A 448 -30.04 2.50 -3.23
CA LEU A 448 -28.83 2.82 -3.99
C LEU A 448 -29.12 3.81 -5.12
N GLU A 449 -30.13 3.52 -5.95
CA GLU A 449 -30.56 4.41 -7.04
C GLU A 449 -30.98 5.78 -6.51
N LEU A 450 -31.80 5.81 -5.46
CA LEU A 450 -32.25 7.04 -4.82
C LEU A 450 -31.07 7.90 -4.32
N LEU A 451 -30.11 7.29 -3.62
CA LEU A 451 -28.98 8.03 -3.05
C LEU A 451 -28.00 8.47 -4.15
N ARG A 452 -27.77 7.64 -5.18
CA ARG A 452 -26.94 7.99 -6.35
C ARG A 452 -27.50 9.19 -7.12
N ASP A 453 -28.81 9.26 -7.30
CA ASP A 453 -29.45 10.33 -8.05
C ASP A 453 -29.59 11.62 -7.23
N ARG A 454 -29.94 11.50 -5.94
CA ARG A 454 -30.29 12.67 -5.11
C ARG A 454 -29.11 13.34 -4.46
N LEU A 455 -28.13 12.59 -3.93
CA LEU A 455 -27.04 13.20 -3.15
C LEU A 455 -26.18 14.18 -3.99
N PRO A 456 -25.79 13.87 -5.25
CA PRO A 456 -25.08 14.81 -6.10
C PRO A 456 -25.93 16.02 -6.51
N ALA A 457 -27.24 15.82 -6.71
CA ALA A 457 -28.16 16.87 -7.18
C ALA A 457 -28.68 17.82 -6.09
N LEU A 458 -28.34 17.58 -4.81
CA LEU A 458 -28.73 18.47 -3.71
C LEU A 458 -28.04 19.83 -3.84
N ALA A 459 -28.81 20.92 -3.71
CA ALA A 459 -28.25 22.27 -3.68
C ALA A 459 -27.25 22.45 -2.52
N PRO A 460 -26.23 23.32 -2.67
CA PRO A 460 -25.29 23.63 -1.58
C PRO A 460 -26.04 24.02 -0.29
N GLY A 461 -25.61 23.46 0.85
CA GLY A 461 -26.28 23.68 2.13
C GLY A 461 -27.50 22.78 2.41
N SER A 462 -28.04 22.08 1.39
CA SER A 462 -29.18 21.18 1.56
C SER A 462 -28.76 19.79 2.06
N ARG A 463 -29.65 19.13 2.81
CA ARG A 463 -29.49 17.76 3.30
C ARG A 463 -30.66 16.86 2.86
N LEU A 464 -30.36 15.60 2.59
CA LEU A 464 -31.33 14.54 2.39
C LEU A 464 -31.60 13.83 3.72
N ILE A 465 -32.88 13.69 4.07
CA ILE A 465 -33.35 12.93 5.22
C ILE A 465 -33.99 11.66 4.67
N LEU A 466 -33.35 10.52 4.90
CA LEU A 466 -33.87 9.21 4.52
C LEU A 466 -34.63 8.63 5.71
N VAL A 467 -35.95 8.51 5.56
CA VAL A 467 -36.83 7.92 6.57
C VAL A 467 -37.14 6.46 6.18
N THR A 468 -36.93 5.56 7.12
CA THR A 468 -37.23 4.13 7.00
C THR A 468 -38.20 3.72 8.10
N ARG A 469 -38.72 2.48 8.03
CA ARG A 469 -39.61 1.93 9.05
C ARG A 469 -39.11 0.59 9.56
N GLY A 470 -39.01 0.46 10.88
CA GLY A 470 -38.69 -0.79 11.56
C GLY A 470 -37.24 -1.26 11.44
N ALA A 471 -36.30 -0.46 10.96
CA ALA A 471 -34.91 -0.87 10.75
C ALA A 471 -34.09 -1.06 12.04
N THR A 472 -34.50 -0.45 13.15
CA THR A 472 -33.66 -0.30 14.36
C THR A 472 -34.28 -0.84 15.65
N GLY A 473 -35.46 -1.46 15.55
CA GLY A 473 -36.19 -2.04 16.68
C GLY A 473 -35.57 -3.34 17.22
N PRO A 474 -36.15 -3.90 18.31
CA PRO A 474 -35.70 -5.16 18.90
C PRO A 474 -35.95 -6.39 18.00
N ASP A 475 -36.95 -6.30 17.12
CA ASP A 475 -37.19 -7.22 16.01
C ASP A 475 -37.20 -6.38 14.73
N PRO A 476 -36.01 -6.12 14.14
CA PRO A 476 -35.89 -5.20 13.02
C PRO A 476 -36.35 -5.83 11.70
N ASP A 477 -36.98 -5.03 10.84
CA ASP A 477 -37.20 -5.38 9.44
C ASP A 477 -35.85 -5.54 8.74
N LEU A 478 -35.57 -6.76 8.24
CA LEU A 478 -34.26 -7.11 7.72
C LEU A 478 -33.91 -6.32 6.45
N ALA A 479 -34.92 -5.99 5.62
CA ALA A 479 -34.71 -5.21 4.39
C ALA A 479 -34.39 -3.75 4.73
N ALA A 480 -35.13 -3.15 5.67
CA ALA A 480 -34.88 -1.79 6.14
C ALA A 480 -33.54 -1.68 6.87
N ALA A 481 -33.13 -2.68 7.66
CA ALA A 481 -31.81 -2.74 8.28
C ALA A 481 -30.67 -2.80 7.24
N ALA A 482 -30.85 -3.57 6.15
CA ALA A 482 -29.88 -3.59 5.06
C ALA A 482 -29.74 -2.22 4.37
N VAL A 483 -30.84 -1.47 4.20
CA VAL A 483 -30.80 -0.08 3.70
C VAL A 483 -30.00 0.82 4.64
N TRP A 484 -30.13 0.65 5.96
CA TRP A 484 -29.34 1.39 6.94
C TRP A 484 -27.84 1.14 6.79
N GLY A 485 -27.42 -0.11 6.57
CA GLY A 485 -26.02 -0.43 6.28
C GLY A 485 -25.50 0.32 5.05
N LEU A 486 -26.23 0.28 3.94
CA LEU A 486 -25.89 1.02 2.72
C LEU A 486 -25.81 2.54 2.98
N ALA A 487 -26.82 3.08 3.66
CA ALA A 487 -26.96 4.51 3.87
C ALA A 487 -25.92 5.06 4.87
N ARG A 488 -25.44 4.26 5.83
CA ARG A 488 -24.30 4.59 6.70
C ARG A 488 -23.01 4.75 5.90
N SER A 489 -22.74 3.86 4.94
CA SER A 489 -21.61 4.00 4.00
C SER A 489 -21.75 5.28 3.17
N ALA A 490 -22.93 5.55 2.62
CA ALA A 490 -23.20 6.79 1.89
C ALA A 490 -23.03 8.05 2.77
N GLN A 491 -23.44 7.98 4.04
CA GLN A 491 -23.25 9.08 5.00
C GLN A 491 -21.77 9.35 5.27
N SER A 492 -20.91 8.33 5.28
CA SER A 492 -19.45 8.50 5.36
C SER A 492 -18.85 9.11 4.08
N GLU A 493 -19.42 8.83 2.91
CA GLU A 493 -18.99 9.39 1.62
C GLU A 493 -19.48 10.83 1.38
N TYR A 494 -20.61 11.20 1.98
CA TYR A 494 -21.21 12.55 1.92
C TYR A 494 -21.50 13.13 3.33
N PRO A 495 -20.45 13.46 4.13
CA PRO A 495 -20.63 13.94 5.49
C PRO A 495 -21.52 15.19 5.58
N GLY A 496 -22.49 15.17 6.49
CA GLY A 496 -23.41 16.29 6.73
C GLY A 496 -24.50 16.48 5.67
N ARG A 497 -24.53 15.68 4.59
CA ARG A 497 -25.53 15.76 3.51
C ARG A 497 -26.64 14.71 3.62
N LEU A 498 -26.47 13.68 4.44
CA LEU A 498 -27.44 12.61 4.67
C LEU A 498 -27.75 12.46 6.17
N THR A 499 -29.03 12.41 6.52
CA THR A 499 -29.53 12.09 7.88
C THR A 499 -30.42 10.86 7.81
N LEU A 500 -30.17 9.87 8.66
CA LEU A 500 -30.97 8.63 8.73
C LEU A 500 -31.97 8.73 9.87
N VAL A 501 -33.23 8.42 9.56
CA VAL A 501 -34.29 8.34 10.55
C VAL A 501 -35.04 7.01 10.37
N ASP A 502 -35.17 6.25 11.44
CA ASP A 502 -36.05 5.08 11.48
C ASP A 502 -37.25 5.40 12.34
N ALA A 503 -38.43 5.01 11.90
CA ALA A 503 -39.67 5.17 12.66
C ALA A 503 -40.32 3.81 12.90
N ASP A 504 -40.93 3.65 14.07
CA ASP A 504 -41.81 2.52 14.33
C ASP A 504 -43.21 2.71 13.71
N HIS A 505 -44.11 1.77 14.00
CA HIS A 505 -45.51 1.87 13.54
C HIS A 505 -46.37 2.84 14.37
N HIS A 506 -45.80 3.51 15.38
CA HIS A 506 -46.56 4.36 16.29
C HIS A 506 -46.79 5.75 15.66
N PRO A 507 -48.05 6.23 15.52
CA PRO A 507 -48.32 7.52 14.85
C PRO A 507 -47.63 8.73 15.48
N GLU A 508 -47.44 8.73 16.80
CA GLU A 508 -46.73 9.81 17.51
C GLU A 508 -45.24 9.90 17.14
N SER A 509 -44.62 8.81 16.68
CA SER A 509 -43.20 8.80 16.32
C SER A 509 -42.94 9.69 15.10
N LEU A 510 -43.77 9.59 14.05
CA LEU A 510 -43.65 10.46 12.87
C LEU A 510 -43.90 11.94 13.18
N ARG A 511 -44.78 12.26 14.13
CA ARG A 511 -45.00 13.65 14.58
C ARG A 511 -43.80 14.26 15.29
N ARG A 512 -42.89 13.42 15.82
CA ARG A 512 -41.64 13.86 16.46
C ARG A 512 -40.51 14.11 15.46
N LEU A 513 -40.69 13.82 14.17
CA LEU A 513 -39.64 13.94 13.15
C LEU A 513 -38.95 15.31 13.18
N THR A 514 -39.71 16.41 13.17
CA THR A 514 -39.15 17.78 13.22
C THR A 514 -38.34 18.02 14.50
N ALA A 515 -38.86 17.57 15.65
CA ALA A 515 -38.17 17.69 16.93
C ALA A 515 -36.91 16.82 17.01
N ALA A 516 -36.93 15.65 16.38
CA ALA A 516 -35.78 14.75 16.29
C ALA A 516 -34.68 15.37 15.43
N LEU A 517 -35.01 15.96 14.28
CA LEU A 517 -34.05 16.65 13.41
C LEU A 517 -33.42 17.88 14.08
N ALA A 518 -34.13 18.52 15.02
CA ALA A 518 -33.60 19.64 15.80
C ALA A 518 -32.44 19.25 16.74
N THR A 519 -32.28 17.96 17.07
CA THR A 519 -31.14 17.46 17.85
C THR A 519 -29.81 17.65 17.12
N GLY A 520 -29.84 17.75 15.78
CA GLY A 520 -28.64 17.82 14.94
C GLY A 520 -27.88 16.50 14.82
N GLU A 521 -28.44 15.40 15.32
CA GLU A 521 -27.84 14.06 15.26
C GLU A 521 -28.04 13.46 13.85
N PRO A 522 -27.00 12.82 13.28
CA PRO A 522 -27.02 12.33 11.91
C PRO A 522 -27.76 10.98 11.75
N GLN A 523 -28.03 10.28 12.85
CA GLN A 523 -28.75 9.00 12.88
C GLN A 523 -29.72 9.00 14.05
N LEU A 524 -30.99 8.72 13.78
CA LEU A 524 -32.10 8.84 14.74
C LEU A 524 -33.04 7.63 14.62
N ALA A 525 -33.56 7.17 15.75
CA ALA A 525 -34.65 6.21 15.80
C ALA A 525 -35.83 6.81 16.60
N LEU A 526 -37.03 6.72 16.04
CA LEU A 526 -38.28 7.22 16.61
C LEU A 526 -39.11 6.02 17.04
N HIS A 527 -39.05 5.71 18.33
CA HIS A 527 -39.70 4.53 18.89
C HIS A 527 -40.59 4.93 20.07
N ALA A 528 -41.86 4.53 20.00
CA ALA A 528 -42.91 4.87 20.96
C ALA A 528 -42.95 6.36 21.33
N GLY A 529 -42.76 7.25 20.35
CA GLY A 529 -42.75 8.71 20.54
C GLY A 529 -41.49 9.27 21.23
N LYS A 530 -40.45 8.46 21.46
CA LYS A 530 -39.14 8.88 21.95
C LYS A 530 -38.15 9.05 20.81
N VAL A 531 -37.21 10.00 20.97
CA VAL A 531 -36.08 10.19 20.06
C VAL A 531 -34.87 9.48 20.64
N LEU A 532 -34.35 8.52 19.90
CA LEU A 532 -33.19 7.72 20.28
C LEU A 532 -32.03 7.94 19.30
N VAL A 533 -30.81 7.79 19.78
CA VAL A 533 -29.57 7.91 19.00
C VAL A 533 -28.69 6.68 19.22
N PRO A 534 -27.91 6.25 18.20
CA PRO A 534 -27.14 5.02 18.30
C PRO A 534 -25.88 5.27 19.15
N ARG A 535 -25.57 4.34 20.05
CA ARG A 535 -24.39 4.35 20.94
C ARG A 535 -23.85 2.95 21.12
N LEU A 536 -22.54 2.83 21.29
CA LEU A 536 -21.87 1.60 21.72
C LEU A 536 -21.65 1.65 23.23
N THR A 537 -21.99 0.56 23.90
CA THR A 537 -21.70 0.37 25.33
C THR A 537 -20.89 -0.89 25.50
N GLN A 538 -19.99 -0.92 26.48
CA GLN A 538 -19.21 -2.12 26.76
C GLN A 538 -20.15 -3.26 27.17
N ALA A 539 -19.94 -4.46 26.62
CA ALA A 539 -20.72 -5.63 26.99
C ALA A 539 -20.30 -6.09 28.39
N ALA A 540 -21.27 -6.27 29.29
CA ALA A 540 -21.01 -6.86 30.60
C ALA A 540 -20.77 -8.37 30.42
N ALA A 541 -19.66 -8.88 30.94
CA ALA A 541 -19.41 -10.31 31.00
C ALA A 541 -20.37 -10.94 32.03
N ALA A 542 -21.49 -11.49 31.54
CA ALA A 542 -22.33 -12.38 32.34
C ALA A 542 -21.90 -13.81 32.01
N PRO A 543 -21.21 -14.53 32.91
CA PRO A 543 -20.82 -15.91 32.64
C PRO A 543 -22.07 -16.77 32.49
N SER A 544 -22.34 -17.26 31.28
CA SER A 544 -23.29 -18.36 31.08
C SER A 544 -22.63 -19.68 31.48
N HIS A 545 -23.39 -20.54 32.15
CA HIS A 545 -22.87 -21.80 32.73
C HIS A 545 -22.96 -23.01 31.78
N SER A 546 -23.32 -22.81 30.51
CA SER A 546 -23.41 -23.89 29.50
C SER A 546 -22.24 -23.84 28.53
N ALA A 547 -21.62 -25.00 28.27
CA ALA A 547 -20.59 -25.11 27.23
C ALA A 547 -21.19 -24.72 25.86
N PRO A 548 -20.54 -23.83 25.08
CA PRO A 548 -21.10 -23.34 23.82
C PRO A 548 -21.19 -24.44 22.75
N PHE A 549 -20.27 -25.41 22.79
CA PHE A 549 -20.24 -26.55 21.87
C PHE A 549 -20.26 -27.86 22.64
N THR A 550 -20.91 -28.87 22.06
CA THR A 550 -20.93 -30.24 22.56
C THR A 550 -19.90 -31.09 21.84
N GLU A 551 -19.11 -31.92 22.55
CA GLU A 551 -18.05 -32.74 21.95
C GLU A 551 -18.54 -33.69 20.84
N ASP A 552 -19.77 -34.22 20.97
CA ASP A 552 -20.35 -35.18 20.02
C ASP A 552 -21.22 -34.53 18.92
N GLY A 553 -21.38 -33.20 18.96
CA GLY A 553 -22.17 -32.45 17.99
C GLY A 553 -21.37 -32.07 16.73
N THR A 554 -22.08 -31.94 15.62
CA THR A 554 -21.53 -31.50 14.33
C THR A 554 -21.66 -29.98 14.20
N VAL A 555 -20.57 -29.32 13.78
CA VAL A 555 -20.53 -27.88 13.52
C VAL A 555 -20.35 -27.60 12.03
N LEU A 556 -21.30 -26.87 11.44
CA LEU A 556 -21.25 -26.44 10.04
C LEU A 556 -20.58 -25.07 9.93
N ILE A 557 -19.51 -24.96 9.15
CA ILE A 557 -18.83 -23.69 8.85
C ILE A 557 -18.96 -23.37 7.36
N THR A 558 -19.75 -22.35 7.02
CA THR A 558 -19.82 -21.87 5.63
C THR A 558 -18.72 -20.86 5.36
N GLY A 559 -18.07 -20.95 4.19
CA GLY A 559 -16.80 -20.25 3.96
C GLY A 559 -15.65 -20.91 4.71
N GLY A 560 -15.80 -22.18 5.11
CA GLY A 560 -14.89 -22.89 6.01
C GLY A 560 -13.48 -23.11 5.47
N THR A 561 -13.27 -22.97 4.16
CA THR A 561 -11.95 -23.06 3.51
C THR A 561 -11.31 -21.68 3.27
N GLY A 562 -11.98 -20.58 3.61
CA GLY A 562 -11.39 -19.23 3.57
C GLY A 562 -10.53 -18.95 4.81
N ALA A 563 -9.74 -17.88 4.79
CA ALA A 563 -8.78 -17.57 5.86
C ALA A 563 -9.39 -17.60 7.28
N LEU A 564 -10.51 -16.89 7.51
CA LEU A 564 -11.21 -16.89 8.81
C LEU A 564 -11.88 -18.24 9.12
N GLY A 565 -12.51 -18.87 8.12
CA GLY A 565 -13.15 -20.17 8.29
C GLY A 565 -12.17 -21.26 8.71
N ALA A 566 -10.98 -21.27 8.12
CA ALA A 566 -9.90 -22.20 8.45
C ALA A 566 -9.34 -21.97 9.86
N LEU A 567 -9.13 -20.70 10.24
CA LEU A 567 -8.71 -20.33 11.60
C LEU A 567 -9.70 -20.81 12.66
N LEU A 568 -11.00 -20.61 12.42
CA LEU A 568 -12.06 -21.06 13.33
C LEU A 568 -12.17 -22.57 13.38
N ALA A 569 -12.03 -23.27 12.24
CA ALA A 569 -12.07 -24.74 12.21
C ALA A 569 -10.96 -25.36 13.08
N ARG A 570 -9.75 -24.81 13.03
CA ARG A 570 -8.64 -25.21 13.90
C ARG A 570 -8.95 -24.91 15.36
N HIS A 571 -9.36 -23.69 15.68
CA HIS A 571 -9.67 -23.27 17.05
C HIS A 571 -10.78 -24.10 17.70
N LEU A 572 -11.84 -24.40 16.95
CA LEU A 572 -12.94 -25.26 17.43
C LEU A 572 -12.48 -26.68 17.73
N THR A 573 -11.54 -27.23 16.93
CA THR A 573 -10.99 -28.57 17.16
C THR A 573 -10.01 -28.58 18.35
N GLU A 574 -9.08 -27.64 18.38
CA GLU A 574 -7.97 -27.62 19.33
C GLU A 574 -8.40 -27.13 20.72
N HIS A 575 -9.20 -26.05 20.78
CA HIS A 575 -9.59 -25.40 22.03
C HIS A 575 -10.95 -25.90 22.55
N HIS A 576 -11.98 -25.91 21.69
CA HIS A 576 -13.34 -26.33 22.07
C HIS A 576 -13.62 -27.83 21.94
N LYS A 577 -12.62 -28.61 21.48
CA LYS A 577 -12.69 -30.08 21.35
C LYS A 577 -13.86 -30.57 20.50
N VAL A 578 -14.29 -29.78 19.51
CA VAL A 578 -15.31 -30.16 18.54
C VAL A 578 -14.76 -31.30 17.68
N ARG A 579 -15.43 -32.45 17.69
CA ARG A 579 -14.95 -33.65 16.97
C ARG A 579 -15.47 -33.77 15.55
N ARG A 580 -16.55 -33.08 15.17
CA ARG A 580 -17.17 -33.19 13.84
C ARG A 580 -17.38 -31.82 13.22
N LEU A 581 -16.70 -31.58 12.10
CA LEU A 581 -16.76 -30.33 11.35
C LEU A 581 -17.24 -30.60 9.91
N VAL A 582 -18.16 -29.78 9.44
CA VAL A 582 -18.57 -29.75 8.02
C VAL A 582 -18.19 -28.39 7.47
N LEU A 583 -17.21 -28.35 6.57
CA LEU A 583 -16.74 -27.11 5.96
C LEU A 583 -17.34 -26.99 4.57
N THR A 584 -18.14 -25.95 4.32
CA THR A 584 -18.69 -25.69 2.99
C THR A 584 -18.00 -24.52 2.30
N SER A 585 -17.74 -24.70 1.01
CA SER A 585 -17.28 -23.64 0.11
C SER A 585 -17.74 -23.95 -1.32
N ARG A 586 -17.73 -22.97 -2.22
CA ARG A 586 -18.15 -23.17 -3.62
C ARG A 586 -17.29 -24.22 -4.35
N SER A 587 -15.99 -24.24 -4.08
CA SER A 587 -15.06 -25.19 -4.70
C SER A 587 -14.87 -26.48 -3.88
N GLY A 588 -15.39 -26.54 -2.65
CA GLY A 588 -15.32 -27.70 -1.78
C GLY A 588 -13.88 -28.21 -1.60
N PRO A 589 -13.64 -29.53 -1.77
CA PRO A 589 -12.30 -30.13 -1.65
C PRO A 589 -11.24 -29.51 -2.59
N GLU A 590 -11.65 -28.92 -3.70
CA GLU A 590 -10.77 -28.28 -4.69
C GLU A 590 -10.37 -26.85 -4.28
N SER A 591 -10.87 -26.33 -3.15
CA SER A 591 -10.41 -25.04 -2.62
C SER A 591 -8.91 -25.09 -2.28
N PRO A 592 -8.13 -24.04 -2.64
CA PRO A 592 -6.74 -23.92 -2.23
C PRO A 592 -6.60 -24.08 -0.70
N GLY A 593 -5.69 -24.95 -0.26
CA GLY A 593 -5.46 -25.21 1.17
C GLY A 593 -6.44 -26.17 1.86
N ALA A 594 -7.56 -26.56 1.22
CA ALA A 594 -8.57 -27.41 1.86
C ALA A 594 -8.05 -28.80 2.26
N ARG A 595 -7.23 -29.44 1.42
CA ARG A 595 -6.60 -30.73 1.74
C ARG A 595 -5.68 -30.64 2.97
N ARG A 596 -4.86 -29.59 3.03
CA ARG A 596 -3.95 -29.34 4.16
C ARG A 596 -4.73 -29.09 5.45
N LEU A 597 -5.76 -28.23 5.40
CA LEU A 597 -6.63 -27.94 6.53
C LEU A 597 -7.32 -29.21 7.06
N LYS A 598 -7.78 -30.08 6.15
CA LYS A 598 -8.35 -31.37 6.50
C LYS A 598 -7.35 -32.24 7.26
N GLU A 599 -6.15 -32.39 6.74
CA GLU A 599 -5.08 -33.18 7.37
C GLU A 599 -4.72 -32.66 8.77
N GLU A 600 -4.63 -31.33 8.94
CA GLU A 600 -4.33 -30.70 10.23
C GLU A 600 -5.44 -30.96 11.27
N ILE A 601 -6.71 -30.82 10.89
CA ILE A 601 -7.85 -31.10 11.78
C ILE A 601 -7.91 -32.58 12.16
N GLU A 602 -7.65 -33.48 11.21
CA GLU A 602 -7.62 -34.93 11.46
C GLU A 602 -6.45 -35.32 12.38
N GLN A 603 -5.29 -34.69 12.25
CA GLN A 603 -4.15 -34.85 13.15
C GLN A 603 -4.44 -34.33 14.57
N ALA A 604 -5.22 -33.25 14.69
CA ALA A 604 -5.67 -32.71 15.97
C ALA A 604 -6.80 -33.53 16.64
N GLY A 605 -7.24 -34.63 16.00
CA GLY A 605 -8.26 -35.55 16.52
C GLY A 605 -9.70 -35.22 16.12
N GLY A 606 -9.91 -34.25 15.24
CA GLY A 606 -11.21 -33.93 14.65
C GLY A 606 -11.54 -34.82 13.43
N ARG A 607 -12.82 -34.86 13.05
CA ARG A 607 -13.30 -35.42 11.77
C ARG A 607 -13.88 -34.29 10.97
N VAL A 608 -13.38 -34.09 9.75
CA VAL A 608 -13.81 -32.98 8.89
C VAL A 608 -14.23 -33.47 7.51
N GLU A 609 -15.41 -33.02 7.09
CA GLU A 609 -15.90 -33.19 5.73
C GLU A 609 -15.93 -31.84 5.02
N VAL A 610 -15.22 -31.74 3.89
CA VAL A 610 -15.24 -30.55 3.05
C VAL A 610 -16.23 -30.79 1.92
N VAL A 611 -17.30 -29.98 1.86
CA VAL A 611 -18.41 -30.16 0.91
C VAL A 611 -18.47 -28.96 -0.05
N ALA A 612 -18.52 -29.25 -1.35
CA ALA A 612 -18.79 -28.24 -2.36
C ALA A 612 -20.27 -27.80 -2.27
N CYS A 613 -20.51 -26.60 -1.75
CA CYS A 613 -21.86 -26.05 -1.57
C CYS A 613 -21.80 -24.52 -1.59
N ASP A 614 -22.60 -23.90 -2.46
CA ASP A 614 -22.92 -22.48 -2.36
C ASP A 614 -24.07 -22.32 -1.35
N ALA A 615 -23.81 -21.69 -0.20
CA ALA A 615 -24.84 -21.49 0.82
C ALA A 615 -25.99 -20.59 0.34
N ALA A 616 -25.77 -19.78 -0.71
CA ALA A 616 -26.83 -19.00 -1.34
C ALA A 616 -27.74 -19.85 -2.26
N ASP A 617 -27.37 -21.09 -2.58
CA ASP A 617 -28.27 -22.06 -3.22
C ASP A 617 -29.02 -22.85 -2.14
N ARG A 618 -30.31 -22.53 -1.97
CA ARG A 618 -31.17 -23.15 -0.94
C ARG A 618 -31.24 -24.67 -1.08
N SER A 619 -31.30 -25.19 -2.31
CA SER A 619 -31.48 -26.63 -2.55
C SER A 619 -30.19 -27.38 -2.24
N ALA A 620 -29.04 -26.83 -2.63
CA ALA A 620 -27.73 -27.40 -2.30
C ALA A 620 -27.50 -27.39 -0.78
N LEU A 621 -27.81 -26.28 -0.11
CA LEU A 621 -27.66 -26.16 1.33
C LEU A 621 -28.60 -27.09 2.10
N ALA A 622 -29.85 -27.26 1.65
CA ALA A 622 -30.79 -28.22 2.24
C ALA A 622 -30.24 -29.64 2.19
N ALA A 623 -29.67 -30.06 1.06
CA ALA A 623 -29.07 -31.40 0.94
C ALA A 623 -27.87 -31.62 1.89
N VAL A 624 -27.12 -30.57 2.21
CA VAL A 624 -26.05 -30.63 3.23
C VAL A 624 -26.65 -30.71 4.62
N ILE A 625 -27.62 -29.86 4.97
CA ILE A 625 -28.24 -29.83 6.30
C ILE A 625 -28.97 -31.16 6.59
N ASP A 626 -29.76 -31.67 5.65
CA ASP A 626 -30.52 -32.92 5.81
C ASP A 626 -29.60 -34.12 6.11
N ARG A 627 -28.36 -34.11 5.59
CA ARG A 627 -27.36 -35.17 5.84
C ARG A 627 -26.89 -35.21 7.29
N TYR A 628 -26.84 -34.06 7.97
CA TYR A 628 -26.33 -33.93 9.35
C TYR A 628 -27.41 -33.45 10.33
N ALA A 629 -28.68 -33.38 9.94
CA ALA A 629 -29.75 -32.81 10.76
C ALA A 629 -29.92 -33.50 12.14
N ALA A 630 -29.55 -34.78 12.24
CA ALA A 630 -29.64 -35.55 13.47
C ALA A 630 -28.60 -35.15 14.53
N ASP A 631 -27.44 -34.61 14.12
CA ASP A 631 -26.32 -34.29 15.00
C ASP A 631 -25.77 -32.87 14.82
N LEU A 632 -26.35 -32.03 13.95
CA LEU A 632 -25.97 -30.64 13.77
C LEU A 632 -26.36 -29.81 15.00
N THR A 633 -25.35 -29.33 15.74
CA THR A 633 -25.54 -28.56 16.97
C THR A 633 -25.12 -27.11 16.84
N ALA A 634 -24.30 -26.74 15.85
CA ALA A 634 -23.93 -25.35 15.63
C ALA A 634 -23.70 -24.99 14.16
N VAL A 635 -23.91 -23.71 13.86
CA VAL A 635 -23.63 -23.11 12.55
C VAL A 635 -22.74 -21.89 12.75
N VAL A 636 -21.68 -21.77 11.94
CA VAL A 636 -20.81 -20.60 11.84
C VAL A 636 -20.81 -20.11 10.39
N HIS A 637 -21.34 -18.92 10.15
CA HIS A 637 -21.40 -18.30 8.85
C HIS A 637 -20.25 -17.31 8.66
N ALA A 638 -19.17 -17.74 8.00
CA ALA A 638 -17.98 -16.93 7.70
C ALA A 638 -17.82 -16.65 6.18
N ALA A 639 -18.84 -16.93 5.37
CA ALA A 639 -18.80 -16.67 3.94
C ALA A 639 -18.94 -15.16 3.66
N GLY A 640 -18.15 -14.65 2.71
CA GLY A 640 -18.20 -13.25 2.30
C GLY A 640 -17.36 -12.98 1.07
N VAL A 641 -17.75 -11.96 0.31
CA VAL A 641 -17.01 -11.42 -0.82
C VAL A 641 -17.03 -9.89 -0.69
N LEU A 642 -15.91 -9.25 -1.03
CA LEU A 642 -15.83 -7.80 -1.15
C LEU A 642 -15.93 -7.41 -2.63
N ASP A 643 -16.69 -6.36 -2.90
CA ASP A 643 -16.74 -5.66 -4.19
C ASP A 643 -16.84 -4.15 -3.93
N ASP A 644 -15.73 -3.60 -3.45
CA ASP A 644 -15.67 -2.22 -2.96
C ASP A 644 -15.72 -1.22 -4.14
N GLY A 645 -16.32 -0.06 -3.87
CA GLY A 645 -16.52 1.04 -4.78
C GLY A 645 -17.41 2.10 -4.16
N VAL A 646 -17.11 3.37 -4.42
CA VAL A 646 -17.96 4.52 -4.01
C VAL A 646 -19.38 4.35 -4.51
N LEU A 647 -20.32 5.01 -3.83
CA LEU A 647 -21.75 4.98 -4.13
C LEU A 647 -22.05 5.20 -5.62
N GLU A 648 -21.33 6.10 -6.29
CA GLU A 648 -21.49 6.40 -7.73
C GLU A 648 -21.12 5.22 -8.65
N ALA A 649 -20.16 4.39 -8.23
CA ALA A 649 -19.64 3.25 -8.99
C ALA A 649 -20.32 1.91 -8.62
N GLN A 650 -21.24 1.92 -7.65
CA GLN A 650 -22.02 0.76 -7.25
C GLN A 650 -23.18 0.54 -8.21
N THR A 651 -23.32 -0.69 -8.72
CA THR A 651 -24.44 -1.10 -9.58
C THR A 651 -25.30 -2.16 -8.88
N PRO A 652 -26.56 -2.35 -9.32
CA PRO A 652 -27.42 -3.41 -8.77
C PRO A 652 -26.78 -4.80 -8.84
N GLU A 653 -26.00 -5.10 -9.88
CA GLU A 653 -25.32 -6.39 -10.07
C GLU A 653 -24.18 -6.58 -9.05
N ARG A 654 -23.37 -5.54 -8.82
CA ARG A 654 -22.29 -5.55 -7.81
C ARG A 654 -22.88 -5.70 -6.41
N LEU A 655 -23.96 -4.98 -6.13
CA LEU A 655 -24.70 -5.08 -4.87
C LEU A 655 -25.25 -6.51 -4.65
N ALA A 656 -25.88 -7.10 -5.67
CA ALA A 656 -26.39 -8.46 -5.61
C ALA A 656 -25.26 -9.49 -5.39
N ALA A 657 -24.10 -9.31 -6.02
CA ALA A 657 -22.94 -10.19 -5.86
C ALA A 657 -22.40 -10.20 -4.42
N VAL A 658 -22.47 -9.07 -3.69
CA VAL A 658 -22.02 -8.94 -2.30
C VAL A 658 -23.09 -9.40 -1.30
N LEU A 659 -24.36 -9.08 -1.55
CA LEU A 659 -25.48 -9.50 -0.69
C LEU A 659 -25.66 -11.02 -0.71
N ARG A 660 -25.50 -11.65 -1.87
CA ARG A 660 -25.79 -13.08 -2.06
C ARG A 660 -25.07 -14.04 -1.09
N PRO A 661 -23.74 -14.03 -0.98
CA PRO A 661 -23.03 -14.96 -0.10
C PRO A 661 -23.24 -14.69 1.41
N LYS A 662 -23.89 -13.56 1.78
CA LYS A 662 -24.16 -13.17 3.17
C LYS A 662 -25.65 -13.20 3.51
N ALA A 663 -26.45 -12.30 2.93
CA ALA A 663 -27.86 -12.15 3.24
C ALA A 663 -28.70 -13.37 2.82
N ASP A 664 -28.58 -13.82 1.56
CA ASP A 664 -29.33 -14.99 1.10
C ASP A 664 -28.89 -16.27 1.81
N ALA A 665 -27.57 -16.46 1.92
CA ALA A 665 -27.00 -17.61 2.61
C ALA A 665 -27.45 -17.69 4.07
N ALA A 666 -27.41 -16.58 4.81
CA ALA A 666 -27.82 -16.55 6.20
C ALA A 666 -29.34 -16.74 6.36
N TRP A 667 -30.16 -16.21 5.46
CA TRP A 667 -31.60 -16.47 5.44
C TRP A 667 -31.91 -17.96 5.18
N HIS A 668 -31.23 -18.59 4.21
CA HIS A 668 -31.39 -20.03 3.96
C HIS A 668 -30.94 -20.87 5.16
N LEU A 669 -29.81 -20.52 5.78
CA LEU A 669 -29.35 -21.17 7.01
C LEU A 669 -30.39 -21.03 8.12
N HIS A 670 -30.99 -19.85 8.32
CA HIS A 670 -32.05 -19.65 9.30
C HIS A 670 -33.26 -20.55 9.02
N GLU A 671 -33.82 -20.50 7.81
CA GLU A 671 -35.01 -21.27 7.43
C GLU A 671 -34.81 -22.78 7.54
N LEU A 672 -33.64 -23.29 7.16
CA LEU A 672 -33.34 -24.72 7.16
C LEU A 672 -32.91 -25.25 8.52
N THR A 673 -32.60 -24.38 9.50
CA THR A 673 -32.13 -24.80 10.84
C THR A 673 -33.00 -24.32 12.00
N LYS A 674 -34.06 -23.54 11.75
CA LYS A 674 -34.93 -22.99 12.81
C LYS A 674 -35.59 -24.05 13.70
N ASP A 675 -35.85 -25.23 13.14
CA ASP A 675 -36.47 -26.35 13.85
C ASP A 675 -35.44 -27.35 14.41
N LEU A 676 -34.13 -27.08 14.26
CA LEU A 676 -33.05 -27.92 14.79
C LEU A 676 -32.61 -27.44 16.17
N PRO A 677 -32.19 -28.35 17.07
CA PRO A 677 -31.78 -28.01 18.43
C PRO A 677 -30.33 -27.47 18.47
N LEU A 678 -30.09 -26.35 17.78
CA LEU A 678 -28.79 -25.70 17.78
C LEU A 678 -28.46 -25.12 19.16
N SER A 679 -27.20 -25.24 19.60
CA SER A 679 -26.66 -24.49 20.74
C SER A 679 -26.11 -23.13 20.30
N GLN A 680 -25.61 -23.02 19.06
CA GLN A 680 -24.96 -21.82 18.54
C GLN A 680 -25.33 -21.57 17.07
N PHE A 681 -25.56 -20.30 16.74
CA PHE A 681 -25.76 -19.82 15.37
C PHE A 681 -25.01 -18.51 15.22
N VAL A 682 -23.77 -18.58 14.73
CA VAL A 682 -22.84 -17.45 14.72
C VAL A 682 -22.72 -16.86 13.32
N LEU A 683 -22.93 -15.55 13.19
CA LEU A 683 -22.82 -14.79 11.95
C LEU A 683 -21.59 -13.86 12.02
N PHE A 684 -20.69 -13.96 11.03
CA PHE A 684 -19.55 -13.05 10.94
C PHE A 684 -19.97 -11.79 10.16
N SER A 685 -20.31 -10.76 10.93
CA SER A 685 -20.61 -9.40 10.45
C SER A 685 -19.35 -8.53 10.43
N SER A 686 -19.50 -7.23 10.17
CA SER A 686 -18.40 -6.29 10.07
C SER A 686 -18.78 -4.89 10.55
N ALA A 687 -17.81 -4.20 11.14
CA ALA A 687 -17.89 -2.79 11.55
C ALA A 687 -18.40 -1.86 10.43
N ALA A 688 -18.20 -2.22 9.16
CA ALA A 688 -18.72 -1.47 8.02
C ALA A 688 -20.26 -1.32 8.04
N GLY A 689 -21.00 -2.34 8.49
CA GLY A 689 -22.47 -2.28 8.60
C GLY A 689 -22.97 -1.41 9.76
N LEU A 690 -22.18 -1.32 10.84
CA LEU A 690 -22.51 -0.57 12.04
C LEU A 690 -22.06 0.90 11.99
N LEU A 691 -20.83 1.14 11.55
CA LEU A 691 -20.19 2.46 11.55
C LEU A 691 -20.31 3.19 10.20
N GLY A 692 -20.45 2.44 9.10
CA GLY A 692 -20.23 2.94 7.75
C GLY A 692 -18.73 2.99 7.44
N ASN A 693 -18.37 2.60 6.21
CA ASN A 693 -17.01 2.79 5.70
C ASN A 693 -17.10 3.21 4.23
N PRO A 694 -16.45 4.31 3.83
CA PRO A 694 -16.46 4.73 2.44
C PRO A 694 -16.15 3.62 1.44
N GLY A 695 -16.93 3.55 0.36
CA GLY A 695 -16.75 2.58 -0.71
C GLY A 695 -17.24 1.17 -0.38
N GLN A 696 -17.88 0.95 0.76
CA GLN A 696 -18.33 -0.39 1.18
C GLN A 696 -19.85 -0.50 1.29
N ALA A 697 -20.60 0.27 0.50
CA ALA A 697 -22.06 0.35 0.58
C ALA A 697 -22.77 -1.02 0.49
N GLY A 698 -22.42 -1.86 -0.49
CA GLY A 698 -23.00 -3.20 -0.63
C GLY A 698 -22.61 -4.16 0.51
N TYR A 699 -21.35 -4.08 0.96
CA TYR A 699 -20.86 -4.90 2.07
C TYR A 699 -21.46 -4.48 3.41
N ALA A 700 -21.60 -3.18 3.66
CA ALA A 700 -22.26 -2.63 4.84
C ALA A 700 -23.73 -3.04 4.89
N ALA A 701 -24.45 -3.00 3.75
CA ALA A 701 -25.83 -3.48 3.65
C ALA A 701 -25.96 -4.96 4.01
N ALA A 702 -25.06 -5.80 3.47
CA ALA A 702 -25.06 -7.23 3.73
C ALA A 702 -24.80 -7.56 5.21
N ASN A 703 -23.88 -6.84 5.86
CA ASN A 703 -23.58 -7.07 7.28
C ASN A 703 -24.69 -6.54 8.21
N ALA A 704 -25.31 -5.40 7.88
CA ALA A 704 -26.47 -4.90 8.63
C ALA A 704 -27.67 -5.87 8.55
N PHE A 705 -27.85 -6.57 7.43
CA PHE A 705 -28.81 -7.67 7.32
C PHE A 705 -28.49 -8.83 8.27
N LEU A 706 -27.22 -9.22 8.42
CA LEU A 706 -26.80 -10.28 9.34
C LEU A 706 -27.09 -9.89 10.80
N ASP A 707 -26.79 -8.65 11.17
CA ASP A 707 -27.05 -8.13 12.51
C ASP A 707 -28.56 -8.14 12.81
N ALA A 708 -29.39 -7.71 11.86
CA ALA A 708 -30.84 -7.76 11.95
C ALA A 708 -31.38 -9.20 12.05
N LEU A 709 -30.82 -10.13 11.27
CA LEU A 709 -31.21 -11.55 11.34
C LEU A 709 -30.88 -12.18 12.70
N ALA A 710 -29.77 -11.78 13.33
CA ALA A 710 -29.44 -12.27 14.67
C ALA A 710 -30.45 -11.78 15.72
N LEU A 711 -30.85 -10.50 15.65
CA LEU A 711 -31.92 -9.95 16.50
C LEU A 711 -33.25 -10.65 16.25
N HIS A 712 -33.62 -10.86 14.98
CA HIS A 712 -34.84 -11.57 14.59
C HIS A 712 -34.89 -13.01 15.15
N ARG A 713 -33.79 -13.78 15.00
CA ARG A 713 -33.69 -15.13 15.58
C ARG A 713 -33.81 -15.11 17.10
N ALA A 714 -33.16 -14.16 17.77
CA ALA A 714 -33.23 -14.02 19.22
C ALA A 714 -34.66 -13.68 19.69
N ALA A 715 -35.39 -12.85 18.94
CA ALA A 715 -36.80 -12.53 19.21
C ALA A 715 -37.72 -13.77 19.10
N LEU A 716 -37.36 -14.75 18.26
CA LEU A 716 -38.00 -16.06 18.17
C LEU A 716 -37.57 -17.05 19.26
N GLY A 717 -36.66 -16.66 20.15
CA GLY A 717 -36.07 -17.52 21.18
C GLY A 717 -35.05 -18.54 20.65
N LEU A 718 -34.58 -18.37 19.42
CA LEU A 718 -33.56 -19.21 18.80
C LEU A 718 -32.16 -18.68 19.10
N PRO A 719 -31.13 -19.55 19.21
CA PRO A 719 -29.75 -19.10 19.33
C PRO A 719 -29.36 -18.26 18.12
N ALA A 720 -28.69 -17.14 18.39
CA ALA A 720 -28.09 -16.28 17.38
C ALA A 720 -27.04 -15.36 18.02
N LEU A 721 -25.90 -15.21 17.33
CA LEU A 721 -24.82 -14.30 17.69
C LEU A 721 -24.23 -13.69 16.41
N SER A 722 -24.43 -12.40 16.19
CA SER A 722 -23.71 -11.65 15.15
C SER A 722 -22.47 -10.98 15.75
N LEU A 723 -21.32 -11.20 15.13
CA LEU A 723 -20.04 -10.60 15.53
C LEU A 723 -19.62 -9.54 14.52
N VAL A 724 -19.72 -8.28 14.93
CA VAL A 724 -19.41 -7.08 14.14
C VAL A 724 -17.90 -6.81 14.20
N TRP A 725 -17.12 -7.54 13.39
CA TRP A 725 -15.65 -7.49 13.44
C TRP A 725 -15.05 -6.20 12.88
N GLY A 726 -14.00 -5.71 13.54
CA GLY A 726 -13.01 -4.80 12.95
C GLY A 726 -12.11 -5.49 11.91
N PRO A 727 -11.15 -4.76 11.32
CA PRO A 727 -10.19 -5.34 10.37
C PRO A 727 -9.33 -6.42 11.04
N TRP A 728 -9.03 -7.52 10.33
CA TRP A 728 -8.14 -8.59 10.82
C TRP A 728 -6.74 -8.48 10.17
N ALA A 729 -5.68 -8.69 10.95
CA ALA A 729 -4.30 -8.70 10.46
C ALA A 729 -3.92 -10.05 9.80
N GLY A 730 -3.16 -10.02 8.70
CA GLY A 730 -2.59 -11.21 8.03
C GLY A 730 -2.71 -11.21 6.49
N ALA A 731 -1.74 -11.81 5.78
CA ALA A 731 -1.55 -11.73 4.32
C ALA A 731 -2.68 -12.33 3.45
N GLU A 732 -3.57 -13.16 4.02
CA GLU A 732 -4.62 -13.87 3.29
C GLU A 732 -6.05 -13.41 3.63
N GLY A 733 -6.19 -12.38 4.49
CA GLY A 733 -7.49 -11.83 4.91
C GLY A 733 -8.08 -10.78 3.95
N MET A 734 -9.41 -10.60 3.97
CA MET A 734 -10.11 -9.60 3.14
C MET A 734 -9.58 -8.16 3.35
N ALA A 735 -9.06 -7.83 4.54
CA ALA A 735 -8.46 -6.53 4.85
C ALA A 735 -7.09 -6.29 4.17
N ALA A 736 -6.28 -7.35 3.98
CA ALA A 736 -4.95 -7.23 3.38
C ALA A 736 -4.98 -6.81 1.90
N ARG A 737 -6.09 -7.07 1.19
CA ARG A 737 -6.30 -6.64 -0.19
C ARG A 737 -6.56 -5.15 -0.36
N THR A 738 -6.89 -4.44 0.72
CA THR A 738 -7.24 -3.01 0.67
C THR A 738 -6.10 -2.09 1.13
N GLY A 739 -5.00 -2.62 1.66
CA GLY A 739 -3.86 -1.82 2.15
C GLY A 739 -4.18 -0.89 3.34
N ARG A 740 -5.43 -0.86 3.83
CA ARG A 740 -5.90 0.02 4.92
C ARG A 740 -5.70 -0.62 6.29
N THR A 741 -4.46 -0.92 6.63
CA THR A 741 -4.07 -1.37 7.98
C THR A 741 -3.23 -0.29 8.65
N GLY A 742 -3.89 0.60 9.38
CA GLY A 742 -3.26 1.62 10.23
C GLY A 742 -3.93 2.99 10.07
N ASP A 743 -4.26 3.63 11.19
CA ASP A 743 -4.71 5.04 11.30
C ASP A 743 -6.22 5.35 11.28
N GLY A 744 -7.07 4.40 11.68
CA GLY A 744 -8.45 4.66 12.12
C GLY A 744 -8.61 4.55 13.65
N VAL A 745 -9.80 4.92 14.18
CA VAL A 745 -10.17 4.70 15.60
C VAL A 745 -10.05 3.22 16.03
N LEU A 746 -10.12 2.30 15.06
CA LEU A 746 -9.98 0.86 15.23
C LEU A 746 -8.60 0.40 14.76
N HIS A 747 -7.94 -0.46 15.53
CA HIS A 747 -6.75 -1.18 15.06
C HIS A 747 -7.10 -2.57 14.53
N ALA A 748 -6.19 -3.13 13.72
CA ALA A 748 -6.36 -4.47 13.17
C ALA A 748 -6.24 -5.54 14.26
N VAL A 749 -7.24 -6.41 14.35
CA VAL A 749 -7.31 -7.55 15.27
C VAL A 749 -6.36 -8.63 14.78
N THR A 750 -5.42 -9.07 15.62
CA THR A 750 -4.58 -10.23 15.28
C THR A 750 -5.38 -11.53 15.37
N PRO A 751 -5.00 -12.62 14.66
CA PRO A 751 -5.72 -13.89 14.75
C PRO A 751 -5.89 -14.40 16.19
N ALA A 752 -4.86 -14.28 17.03
CA ALA A 752 -4.93 -14.70 18.43
C ALA A 752 -5.91 -13.85 19.26
N GLU A 753 -5.94 -12.53 19.05
CA GLU A 753 -6.90 -11.64 19.71
C GLU A 753 -8.34 -11.88 19.23
N GLY A 754 -8.51 -12.11 17.92
CA GLY A 754 -9.81 -12.40 17.33
C GLY A 754 -10.40 -13.71 17.87
N LEU A 755 -9.59 -14.77 18.00
CA LEU A 755 -10.05 -16.03 18.61
C LEU A 755 -10.42 -15.86 20.10
N ALA A 756 -9.64 -15.08 20.86
CA ALA A 756 -9.98 -14.81 22.26
C ALA A 756 -11.29 -14.00 22.42
N LEU A 757 -11.52 -13.02 21.54
CA LEU A 757 -12.77 -12.25 21.51
C LEU A 757 -13.96 -13.08 21.04
N PHE A 758 -13.74 -14.02 20.11
CA PHE A 758 -14.74 -14.99 19.69
C PHE A 758 -15.19 -15.85 20.87
N ASP A 759 -14.25 -16.39 21.64
CA ASP A 759 -14.55 -17.20 22.83
C ASP A 759 -15.31 -16.41 23.89
N ALA A 760 -14.90 -15.17 24.15
CA ALA A 760 -15.60 -14.30 25.08
C ALA A 760 -17.04 -14.02 24.62
N ALA A 761 -17.24 -13.76 23.32
CA ALA A 761 -18.56 -13.46 22.78
C ALA A 761 -19.52 -14.65 22.83
N LEU A 762 -19.03 -15.88 22.68
CA LEU A 762 -19.84 -17.10 22.79
C LEU A 762 -20.46 -17.30 24.18
N THR A 763 -19.87 -16.70 25.22
CA THR A 763 -20.38 -16.79 26.59
C THR A 763 -21.36 -15.68 26.95
N ALA A 764 -21.42 -14.63 26.15
CA ALA A 764 -22.30 -13.49 26.35
C ALA A 764 -23.74 -13.79 25.89
N SER A 765 -24.71 -13.10 26.50
CA SER A 765 -26.15 -13.29 26.21
C SER A 765 -26.71 -12.32 25.16
N GLU A 766 -25.86 -11.47 24.59
CA GLU A 766 -26.26 -10.45 23.62
C GLU A 766 -26.24 -11.02 22.20
N PRO A 767 -27.31 -10.85 21.39
CA PRO A 767 -27.41 -11.41 20.05
C PRO A 767 -26.53 -10.69 19.01
N VAL A 768 -26.07 -9.46 19.31
CA VAL A 768 -25.16 -8.69 18.46
C VAL A 768 -24.06 -8.09 19.32
N LEU A 769 -22.81 -8.46 19.02
CA LEU A 769 -21.62 -7.97 19.71
C LEU A 769 -20.60 -7.45 18.69
N ALA A 770 -19.87 -6.42 19.06
CA ALA A 770 -18.89 -5.75 18.24
C ALA A 770 -17.51 -5.86 18.88
N PRO A 771 -16.68 -6.83 18.44
CA PRO A 771 -15.29 -6.96 18.86
C PRO A 771 -14.46 -5.89 18.14
N LEU A 772 -14.39 -4.71 18.76
CA LEU A 772 -13.82 -3.49 18.20
C LEU A 772 -12.74 -2.96 19.16
N PRO A 773 -11.49 -3.40 19.03
CA PRO A 773 -10.47 -2.89 19.92
C PRO A 773 -10.13 -1.45 19.49
N LEU A 774 -10.56 -0.49 20.32
CA LEU A 774 -10.41 0.95 20.08
C LEU A 774 -9.01 1.41 20.48
N ASP A 775 -8.42 2.33 19.72
CA ASP A 775 -7.22 3.07 20.15
C ASP A 775 -7.63 4.29 20.99
N PRO A 776 -7.29 4.35 22.30
CA PRO A 776 -7.62 5.48 23.17
C PRO A 776 -7.07 6.83 22.68
N LYS A 777 -6.00 6.82 21.87
CA LYS A 777 -5.36 8.05 21.35
C LYS A 777 -6.05 8.61 20.11
N ALA A 778 -6.99 7.88 19.51
CA ALA A 778 -7.68 8.32 18.29
C ALA A 778 -8.61 9.53 18.53
N GLY A 779 -9.13 9.70 19.76
CA GLY A 779 -10.00 10.82 20.14
C GLY A 779 -9.32 12.20 20.17
N MET A 780 -7.98 12.27 20.07
CA MET A 780 -7.23 13.53 20.03
C MET A 780 -6.99 14.06 18.60
N ARG A 781 -7.39 13.35 17.55
CA ARG A 781 -7.23 13.78 16.14
C ARG A 781 -8.55 14.33 15.58
N ARG A 782 -8.46 15.36 14.72
CA ARG A 782 -9.60 16.08 14.09
C ARG A 782 -10.36 15.24 13.04
N GLN A 783 -10.82 14.03 13.38
CA GLN A 783 -11.72 13.26 12.52
C GLN A 783 -13.16 13.29 13.06
N PRO A 784 -14.20 13.28 12.20
CA PRO A 784 -15.59 13.12 12.63
C PRO A 784 -15.77 11.74 13.27
N VAL A 785 -15.99 11.70 14.59
CA VAL A 785 -16.26 10.45 15.30
C VAL A 785 -17.61 9.87 14.84
N PRO A 786 -17.67 8.61 14.35
CA PRO A 786 -18.92 7.97 13.98
C PRO A 786 -19.95 8.03 15.12
N PRO A 787 -21.24 8.25 14.83
CA PRO A 787 -22.27 8.45 15.87
C PRO A 787 -22.29 7.38 16.98
N PRO A 788 -22.12 6.08 16.68
CA PRO A 788 -22.08 5.05 17.72
C PRO A 788 -20.90 5.18 18.71
N LEU A 789 -19.80 5.85 18.34
CA LEU A 789 -18.57 5.96 19.13
C LEU A 789 -18.47 7.27 19.95
N GLN A 790 -19.42 8.20 19.79
CA GLN A 790 -19.30 9.56 20.35
C GLN A 790 -19.18 9.61 21.87
N ASP A 791 -19.89 8.77 22.61
CA ASP A 791 -19.86 8.79 24.08
C ASP A 791 -18.60 8.12 24.64
N LEU A 792 -18.12 7.03 23.99
CA LEU A 792 -16.93 6.28 24.41
C LEU A 792 -15.63 7.08 24.30
N LEU A 793 -15.53 8.00 23.33
CA LEU A 793 -14.32 8.80 23.11
C LEU A 793 -14.35 10.15 23.84
N ARG A 794 -15.51 10.60 24.34
CA ARG A 794 -15.64 11.84 25.13
C ARG A 794 -15.40 11.64 26.63
N SER A 795 -15.56 10.42 27.14
CA SER A 795 -15.44 10.09 28.57
C SER A 795 -14.00 9.88 29.08
N SER A 796 -12.98 10.04 28.24
CA SER A 796 -11.58 9.73 28.59
C SER A 796 -10.75 10.93 29.10
N GLY A 797 -11.39 12.01 29.56
CA GLY A 797 -10.73 13.10 30.30
C GLY A 797 -10.72 12.82 31.81
N PRO A 798 -9.68 13.22 32.55
CA PRO A 798 -9.59 12.90 33.98
C PRO A 798 -10.74 13.54 34.76
N GLU A 799 -11.56 12.70 35.41
CA GLU A 799 -12.54 13.11 36.40
C GLU A 799 -11.82 13.68 37.62
N GLY A 800 -11.89 15.01 37.77
CA GLY A 800 -11.32 15.76 38.87
C GLY A 800 -12.20 16.95 39.24
N ASP A 801 -13.00 16.73 40.27
CA ASP A 801 -13.58 17.70 41.20
C ASP A 801 -14.91 18.41 40.86
N VAL A 802 -15.85 18.23 41.79
CA VAL A 802 -17.21 18.76 41.82
C VAL A 802 -17.15 20.17 42.40
N GLY A 803 -17.13 21.19 41.52
CA GLY A 803 -17.13 22.59 41.92
C GLY A 803 -18.03 23.42 41.03
N SER A 804 -19.13 23.91 41.59
CA SER A 804 -20.14 24.76 40.95
C SER A 804 -19.55 25.90 40.10
N ALA A 805 -19.75 25.84 38.79
CA ALA A 805 -19.69 26.99 37.91
C ALA A 805 -20.89 26.99 36.96
N ARG A 806 -21.68 28.07 37.03
CA ARG A 806 -22.78 28.39 36.11
C ARG A 806 -22.35 28.20 34.64
N PRO A 807 -23.27 27.82 33.74
CA PRO A 807 -22.96 27.75 32.32
C PRO A 807 -22.68 29.16 31.81
N ALA A 808 -21.40 29.46 31.57
CA ALA A 808 -21.00 30.62 30.81
C ALA A 808 -21.48 30.44 29.36
N ALA A 809 -21.99 31.53 28.80
CA ALA A 809 -22.66 31.58 27.51
C ALA A 809 -21.86 30.93 26.37
N GLY A 810 -22.57 30.08 25.62
CA GLY A 810 -22.39 29.77 24.20
C GLY A 810 -20.98 29.82 23.63
N THR A 811 -20.22 28.74 23.76
CA THR A 811 -19.27 28.35 22.72
C THR A 811 -20.08 27.76 21.56
N ALA A 812 -20.45 28.64 20.63
CA ALA A 812 -20.96 28.22 19.33
C ALA A 812 -20.03 27.15 18.74
N ARG A 813 -20.60 26.06 18.22
CA ARG A 813 -19.92 25.21 17.23
C ARG A 813 -19.23 26.16 16.26
N SER A 814 -17.91 26.03 16.15
CA SER A 814 -17.14 26.90 15.27
C SER A 814 -17.76 26.86 13.87
N THR A 815 -17.98 28.04 13.31
CA THR A 815 -18.57 28.30 11.99
C THR A 815 -17.63 27.87 10.84
N HIS A 816 -16.74 26.90 11.05
CA HIS A 816 -15.63 26.58 10.17
C HIS A 816 -15.93 25.48 9.13
N ASP A 817 -17.03 24.72 9.27
CA ASP A 817 -17.37 23.58 8.39
C ASP A 817 -18.74 23.70 7.69
N SER A 818 -19.32 24.90 7.60
CA SER A 818 -20.58 25.08 6.84
C SER A 818 -20.33 25.04 5.32
N PRO A 819 -21.23 24.47 4.50
CA PRO A 819 -21.08 24.43 3.05
C PRO A 819 -20.86 25.84 2.45
N GLY A 820 -19.76 26.04 1.73
CA GLY A 820 -19.41 27.33 1.14
C GLY A 820 -18.76 28.36 2.08
N ALA A 821 -18.52 28.03 3.36
CA ALA A 821 -17.89 28.93 4.35
C ALA A 821 -16.49 29.42 3.91
N TRP A 822 -15.79 28.65 3.07
CA TRP A 822 -14.49 29.02 2.55
C TRP A 822 -14.53 30.13 1.49
N ARG A 823 -15.64 30.28 0.75
CA ARG A 823 -15.79 31.34 -0.26
C ARG A 823 -15.87 32.72 0.39
N GLU A 824 -16.60 32.85 1.50
CA GLU A 824 -16.68 34.09 2.29
C GLU A 824 -15.36 34.40 3.02
N ARG A 825 -14.67 33.36 3.51
CA ARG A 825 -13.39 33.51 4.21
C ARG A 825 -12.27 33.98 3.28
N LEU A 826 -12.20 33.43 2.07
CA LEU A 826 -11.25 33.87 1.05
C LEU A 826 -11.52 35.30 0.56
N ALA A 827 -12.79 35.73 0.53
CA ALA A 827 -13.15 37.11 0.19
C ALA A 827 -12.65 38.14 1.23
N GLN A 828 -12.55 37.74 2.50
CA GLN A 828 -12.06 38.59 3.60
C GLN A 828 -10.54 38.61 3.75
N LEU A 829 -9.82 37.68 3.10
CA LEU A 829 -8.36 37.63 3.14
C LEU A 829 -7.71 38.55 2.08
N PRO A 830 -6.56 39.19 2.39
CA PRO A 830 -5.71 39.85 1.40
C PRO A 830 -5.37 38.90 0.25
N ALA A 831 -5.26 39.43 -0.99
CA ALA A 831 -5.05 38.61 -2.18
C ALA A 831 -3.81 37.70 -2.08
N ASP A 832 -2.75 38.18 -1.41
CA ASP A 832 -1.48 37.47 -1.25
C ASP A 832 -1.55 36.29 -0.27
N ASP A 833 -2.51 36.28 0.66
CA ASP A 833 -2.66 35.23 1.68
C ASP A 833 -3.63 34.11 1.25
N ARG A 834 -4.38 34.31 0.15
CA ARG A 834 -5.38 33.35 -0.36
C ARG A 834 -4.75 32.04 -0.88
N PRO A 835 -3.63 32.05 -1.64
CA PRO A 835 -3.03 30.82 -2.17
C PRO A 835 -2.50 29.90 -1.08
N SER A 836 -1.79 30.44 -0.08
CA SER A 836 -1.23 29.68 1.04
C SER A 836 -2.33 29.08 1.91
N THR A 837 -3.38 29.86 2.18
CA THR A 837 -4.55 29.41 2.96
C THR A 837 -5.31 28.27 2.26
N LEU A 838 -5.50 28.36 0.93
CA LEU A 838 -6.18 27.32 0.17
C LEU A 838 -5.33 26.06 -0.01
N LEU A 839 -4.00 26.20 -0.12
CA LEU A 839 -3.06 25.08 -0.09
C LEU A 839 -3.12 24.34 1.26
N THR A 840 -3.21 25.06 2.37
CA THR A 840 -3.42 24.45 3.68
C THR A 840 -4.73 23.66 3.71
N LEU A 841 -5.84 24.22 3.19
CA LEU A 841 -7.13 23.52 3.12
C LEU A 841 -7.05 22.21 2.32
N VAL A 842 -6.41 22.25 1.13
CA VAL A 842 -6.26 21.05 0.29
C VAL A 842 -5.38 20.02 0.97
N ARG A 843 -4.27 20.42 1.60
CA ARG A 843 -3.40 19.51 2.35
C ARG A 843 -4.09 18.94 3.59
N GLU A 844 -4.95 19.71 4.25
CA GLU A 844 -5.79 19.22 5.36
C GLU A 844 -6.82 18.20 4.86
N ALA A 845 -7.50 18.46 3.74
CA ALA A 845 -8.46 17.53 3.15
C ALA A 845 -7.79 16.22 2.67
N VAL A 846 -6.59 16.31 2.08
CA VAL A 846 -5.79 15.13 1.69
C VAL A 846 -5.30 14.36 2.90
N ALA A 847 -4.82 15.07 3.93
CA ALA A 847 -4.39 14.44 5.18
C ALA A 847 -5.56 13.70 5.86
N GLU A 848 -6.75 14.28 5.84
CA GLU A 848 -7.96 13.68 6.40
C GLU A 848 -8.37 12.39 5.66
N VAL A 849 -8.38 12.41 4.32
CA VAL A 849 -8.77 11.26 3.49
C VAL A 849 -7.75 10.11 3.58
N LEU A 850 -6.47 10.43 3.70
CA LEU A 850 -5.38 9.44 3.76
C LEU A 850 -4.98 9.03 5.20
N GLY A 851 -5.57 9.65 6.23
CA GLY A 851 -5.28 9.32 7.64
C GLY A 851 -4.01 9.96 8.22
N HIS A 852 -3.40 10.91 7.53
CA HIS A 852 -2.20 11.62 8.02
C HIS A 852 -2.50 12.54 9.21
N PRO A 853 -1.53 12.78 10.13
CA PRO A 853 -1.75 13.56 11.36
C PRO A 853 -2.08 15.05 11.16
N GLY A 854 -1.96 15.57 9.92
CA GLY A 854 -2.34 16.94 9.55
C GLY A 854 -1.67 17.39 8.25
N ALA A 855 -1.98 18.60 7.78
CA ALA A 855 -1.49 19.15 6.51
C ALA A 855 0.04 19.19 6.36
N ALA A 856 0.79 19.28 7.48
CA ALA A 856 2.25 19.30 7.46
C ALA A 856 2.87 17.96 7.04
N ALA A 857 2.16 16.84 7.26
CA ALA A 857 2.61 15.50 6.87
C ALA A 857 2.38 15.20 5.37
N VAL A 858 1.55 16.00 4.69
CA VAL A 858 1.29 15.91 3.25
C VAL A 858 2.18 16.91 2.54
N THR A 859 3.15 16.48 1.75
CA THR A 859 4.04 17.39 1.00
C THR A 859 3.31 17.98 -0.21
N ALA A 860 3.62 19.23 -0.55
CA ALA A 860 2.83 19.98 -1.52
C ALA A 860 3.02 19.50 -2.99
N ASP A 861 4.19 18.95 -3.25
CA ASP A 861 4.85 18.68 -4.54
C ASP A 861 4.89 17.20 -4.92
N ARG A 862 4.53 16.29 -4.01
CA ARG A 862 4.43 14.85 -4.31
C ARG A 862 3.10 14.51 -4.98
N ALA A 863 3.15 13.53 -5.87
CA ALA A 863 1.94 13.02 -6.49
C ALA A 863 1.01 12.41 -5.43
N LEU A 864 -0.28 12.71 -5.51
CA LEU A 864 -1.30 12.21 -4.59
C LEU A 864 -1.31 10.67 -4.59
N THR A 865 -1.11 10.03 -5.75
CA THR A 865 -0.99 8.56 -5.86
C THR A 865 0.19 7.96 -5.08
N GLU A 866 1.32 8.67 -5.00
CA GLU A 866 2.48 8.25 -4.20
C GLU A 866 2.26 8.44 -2.69
N LEU A 867 1.32 9.32 -2.32
CA LEU A 867 0.86 9.50 -0.95
C LEU A 867 -0.19 8.45 -0.53
N GLY A 868 -0.57 7.54 -1.44
CA GLY A 868 -1.52 6.45 -1.17
C GLY A 868 -2.95 6.73 -1.64
N LEU A 869 -3.13 7.74 -2.50
CA LEU A 869 -4.44 8.07 -3.08
C LEU A 869 -4.79 7.12 -4.25
N ASP A 870 -5.78 6.26 -4.02
CA ASP A 870 -6.41 5.34 -4.97
C ASP A 870 -7.71 5.91 -5.57
N SER A 871 -8.38 5.15 -6.45
CA SER A 871 -9.63 5.57 -7.10
C SER A 871 -10.78 5.85 -6.12
N LEU A 872 -10.78 5.25 -4.93
CA LEU A 872 -11.79 5.46 -3.88
C LEU A 872 -11.51 6.73 -3.09
N THR A 873 -10.28 6.90 -2.63
CA THR A 873 -9.81 8.09 -1.89
C THR A 873 -9.81 9.35 -2.77
N ALA A 874 -9.63 9.23 -4.09
CA ALA A 874 -9.82 10.34 -5.03
C ALA A 874 -11.25 10.87 -4.99
N VAL A 875 -12.26 10.00 -5.10
CA VAL A 875 -13.66 10.43 -5.07
C VAL A 875 -14.03 11.05 -3.71
N LEU A 876 -13.48 10.52 -2.61
CA LEU A 876 -13.68 11.08 -1.27
C LEU A 876 -13.08 12.48 -1.12
N LEU A 877 -11.87 12.68 -1.62
CA LEU A 877 -11.21 13.98 -1.62
C LEU A 877 -11.99 14.99 -2.47
N ARG A 878 -12.49 14.61 -3.65
CA ARG A 878 -13.36 15.44 -4.48
C ARG A 878 -14.61 15.88 -3.71
N ASN A 879 -15.34 14.93 -3.11
CA ASN A 879 -16.56 15.21 -2.35
C ASN A 879 -16.31 16.18 -1.20
N ARG A 880 -15.21 15.98 -0.48
CA ARG A 880 -14.79 16.84 0.62
C ARG A 880 -14.50 18.25 0.15
N LEU A 881 -13.73 18.41 -0.94
CA LEU A 881 -13.39 19.72 -1.50
C LEU A 881 -14.62 20.44 -2.06
N SER A 882 -15.53 19.74 -2.74
CA SER A 882 -16.80 20.31 -3.19
C SER A 882 -17.67 20.81 -2.03
N LEU A 883 -17.71 20.08 -0.92
CA LEU A 883 -18.44 20.51 0.28
C LEU A 883 -17.83 21.78 0.90
N LEU A 884 -16.50 21.81 1.07
CA LEU A 884 -15.79 22.90 1.72
C LEU A 884 -15.82 24.18 0.88
N THR A 885 -15.64 24.06 -0.44
CA THR A 885 -15.53 25.19 -1.37
C THR A 885 -16.88 25.62 -1.96
N GLY A 886 -17.87 24.73 -1.99
CA GLY A 886 -19.14 24.94 -2.67
C GLY A 886 -19.04 24.92 -4.21
N LEU A 887 -17.95 24.38 -4.77
CA LEU A 887 -17.73 24.21 -6.21
C LEU A 887 -18.21 22.84 -6.71
N GLU A 888 -18.74 22.81 -7.93
CA GLU A 888 -18.92 21.57 -8.69
C GLU A 888 -17.58 21.15 -9.29
N LEU A 889 -17.03 20.03 -8.81
CA LEU A 889 -15.69 19.56 -9.19
C LEU A 889 -15.81 18.31 -10.08
N PRO A 890 -15.16 18.27 -11.26
CA PRO A 890 -15.25 17.12 -12.16
C PRO A 890 -14.59 15.87 -11.58
N ALA A 891 -15.09 14.68 -11.98
CA ALA A 891 -14.64 13.40 -11.44
C ALA A 891 -13.17 13.07 -11.75
N THR A 892 -12.59 13.68 -12.79
CA THR A 892 -11.18 13.49 -13.20
C THR A 892 -10.23 14.46 -12.49
N LEU A 893 -10.73 15.45 -11.74
CA LEU A 893 -9.96 16.58 -11.19
C LEU A 893 -8.67 16.16 -10.48
N ILE A 894 -8.71 15.08 -9.71
CA ILE A 894 -7.57 14.60 -8.89
C ILE A 894 -6.53 13.85 -9.74
N PHE A 895 -6.93 13.30 -10.88
CA PHE A 895 -6.03 12.72 -11.86
C PHE A 895 -5.43 13.80 -12.78
N ASP A 896 -6.22 14.84 -13.08
CA ASP A 896 -5.80 15.98 -13.89
C ASP A 896 -4.87 16.93 -13.11
N LEU A 897 -5.01 16.96 -11.78
CA LEU A 897 -4.23 17.80 -10.84
C LEU A 897 -3.57 16.91 -9.77
N PRO A 898 -2.47 16.22 -10.12
CA PRO A 898 -1.92 15.13 -9.31
C PRO A 898 -1.21 15.59 -8.04
N THR A 899 -1.13 16.88 -7.73
CA THR A 899 -0.44 17.43 -6.56
C THR A 899 -1.33 18.41 -5.79
N THR A 900 -1.11 18.56 -4.49
CA THR A 900 -1.94 19.46 -3.66
C THR A 900 -1.81 20.93 -4.03
N ASP A 901 -0.66 21.37 -4.59
CA ASP A 901 -0.44 22.74 -5.04
C ASP A 901 -1.25 23.09 -6.30
N ARG A 902 -1.32 22.17 -7.27
CA ARG A 902 -2.10 22.30 -8.50
C ARG A 902 -3.60 22.27 -8.20
N LEU A 903 -4.01 21.37 -7.31
CA LEU A 903 -5.39 21.29 -6.85
C LEU A 903 -5.82 22.57 -6.11
N ALA A 904 -4.96 23.11 -5.23
CA ALA A 904 -5.23 24.39 -4.56
C ALA A 904 -5.26 25.58 -5.52
N SER A 905 -4.35 25.63 -6.50
CA SER A 905 -4.30 26.72 -7.48
C SER A 905 -5.52 26.73 -8.40
N HIS A 906 -6.00 25.55 -8.81
CA HIS A 906 -7.21 25.43 -9.61
C HIS A 906 -8.45 25.85 -8.81
N LEU A 907 -8.61 25.37 -7.57
CA LEU A 907 -9.71 25.81 -6.70
C LEU A 907 -9.67 27.32 -6.45
N LEU A 908 -8.48 27.93 -6.38
CA LEU A 908 -8.35 29.39 -6.21
C LEU A 908 -8.90 30.13 -7.43
N ALA A 909 -8.59 29.67 -8.65
CA ALA A 909 -9.06 30.26 -9.89
C ALA A 909 -10.59 30.19 -10.02
N GLU A 910 -11.16 29.00 -9.80
CA GLU A 910 -12.62 28.75 -9.81
C GLU A 910 -13.35 29.60 -8.76
N LEU A 911 -12.79 29.73 -7.55
CA LEU A 911 -13.36 30.59 -6.51
C LEU A 911 -13.20 32.10 -6.82
N HIS A 912 -12.16 32.50 -7.55
CA HIS A 912 -11.93 33.90 -7.95
C HIS A 912 -12.90 34.37 -9.03
N GLU A 913 -13.24 33.50 -10.00
CA GLU A 913 -14.26 33.80 -11.02
C GLU A 913 -15.66 33.96 -10.41
N ALA A 914 -15.92 33.27 -9.29
CA ALA A 914 -17.18 33.32 -8.58
C ALA A 914 -17.33 34.48 -7.56
N LEU A 915 -16.36 35.40 -7.45
CA LEU A 915 -16.38 36.53 -6.52
C LEU A 915 -16.58 37.90 -7.23
N PRO A 916 -17.32 38.88 -6.66
CA PRO A 916 -17.48 40.20 -7.27
C PRO A 916 -16.17 41.02 -7.22
N ARG A 917 -15.67 41.48 -8.37
CA ARG A 917 -14.40 42.19 -8.51
C ARG A 917 -14.44 43.64 -7.99
N ARG A 918 -13.42 44.07 -7.23
CA ARG A 918 -13.04 45.49 -7.05
C ARG A 918 -11.60 45.72 -7.55
N HIS A 919 -11.40 46.76 -8.34
CA HIS A 919 -10.19 47.06 -9.11
C HIS A 919 -9.06 47.73 -8.31
N ALA A 920 -7.86 47.18 -8.51
CA ALA A 920 -6.53 47.76 -8.79
C ALA A 920 -5.85 48.80 -7.85
N ALA A 921 -4.58 48.51 -7.51
CA ALA A 921 -3.43 49.33 -7.95
C ALA A 921 -2.12 48.50 -7.92
N THR A 922 -1.35 48.67 -8.99
CA THR A 922 -0.05 48.05 -9.35
C THR A 922 1.13 48.53 -8.50
N ASP A 923 2.11 47.65 -8.25
CA ASP A 923 3.53 47.99 -8.46
C ASP A 923 4.40 46.73 -8.62
N ALA A 924 5.29 46.77 -9.62
CA ALA A 924 6.13 45.67 -10.06
C ALA A 924 7.53 45.71 -9.42
N ARG A 925 8.06 44.53 -9.03
CA ARG A 925 9.50 44.27 -8.83
C ARG A 925 9.85 42.81 -9.19
N PRO A 926 11.11 42.52 -9.57
CA PRO A 926 11.43 41.52 -10.58
C PRO A 926 11.34 40.08 -10.06
N ALA A 927 10.81 39.20 -10.92
CA ALA A 927 10.71 37.77 -10.69
C ALA A 927 12.09 37.11 -10.70
N ARG A 928 12.30 36.15 -9.79
CA ARG A 928 13.26 35.08 -10.04
C ARG A 928 12.78 34.32 -11.30
N PRO A 929 13.69 33.90 -12.20
CA PRO A 929 13.25 33.21 -13.41
C PRO A 929 12.48 31.94 -13.03
N ALA A 930 11.29 31.79 -13.61
CA ALA A 930 10.53 30.56 -13.55
C ALA A 930 11.41 29.45 -14.13
N GLN A 931 11.49 28.32 -13.44
CA GLN A 931 12.18 27.14 -13.97
C GLN A 931 11.34 26.62 -15.15
N THR A 932 11.89 26.69 -16.36
CA THR A 932 11.27 26.16 -17.59
C THR A 932 11.53 24.65 -17.70
N LEU A 933 10.69 23.92 -18.45
CA LEU A 933 10.94 22.51 -18.77
C LEU A 933 12.30 22.33 -19.44
N ALA A 934 12.74 23.29 -20.26
CA ALA A 934 14.09 23.33 -20.83
C ALA A 934 15.20 23.35 -19.76
N SER A 935 15.07 24.21 -18.74
CA SER A 935 16.04 24.31 -17.65
C SER A 935 16.09 23.06 -16.76
N LEU A 936 14.93 22.41 -16.57
CA LEU A 936 14.81 21.16 -15.82
C LEU A 936 15.42 20.00 -16.61
N TYR A 937 15.06 19.85 -17.88
CA TYR A 937 15.60 18.83 -18.77
C TYR A 937 17.12 18.90 -18.85
N ARG A 938 17.69 20.10 -19.10
CA ARG A 938 19.14 20.29 -19.10
C ARG A 938 19.79 19.92 -17.77
N ARG A 939 19.18 20.30 -16.64
CA ARG A 939 19.73 20.01 -15.31
C ARG A 939 19.74 18.51 -15.03
N VAL A 940 18.68 17.80 -15.40
CA VAL A 940 18.61 16.33 -15.27
C VAL A 940 19.64 15.67 -16.20
N CYS A 941 19.78 16.13 -17.45
CA CYS A 941 20.86 15.70 -18.34
C CYS A 941 22.26 15.92 -17.72
N GLY A 942 22.45 17.02 -16.97
CA GLY A 942 23.69 17.34 -16.25
C GLY A 942 24.03 16.40 -15.10
N THR A 943 23.08 15.58 -14.64
CA THR A 943 23.33 14.54 -13.62
C THR A 943 23.86 13.22 -14.19
N GLY A 944 23.86 13.09 -15.52
CA GLY A 944 24.20 11.83 -16.21
C GLY A 944 23.03 10.85 -16.35
N ASP A 945 21.86 11.15 -15.76
CA ASP A 945 20.66 10.31 -15.85
C ASP A 945 19.75 10.73 -17.01
N VAL A 946 20.17 10.36 -18.23
CA VAL A 946 19.45 10.64 -19.48
C VAL A 946 18.10 9.93 -19.57
N VAL A 947 17.92 8.82 -18.85
CA VAL A 947 16.65 8.06 -18.82
C VAL A 947 15.61 8.85 -18.05
N SER A 948 15.96 9.37 -16.88
CA SER A 948 15.10 10.27 -16.11
C SER A 948 14.80 11.57 -16.86
N ALA A 949 15.77 12.11 -17.62
CA ALA A 949 15.55 13.28 -18.46
C ALA A 949 14.50 13.02 -19.55
N MET A 950 14.53 11.84 -20.19
CA MET A 950 13.51 11.45 -21.17
C MET A 950 12.15 11.15 -20.53
N HIS A 951 12.11 10.53 -19.34
CA HIS A 951 10.86 10.33 -18.61
C HIS A 951 10.18 11.64 -18.21
N LEU A 952 10.97 12.67 -17.87
CA LEU A 952 10.46 14.03 -17.63
C LEU A 952 9.73 14.55 -18.88
N LEU A 953 10.32 14.42 -20.07
CA LEU A 953 9.70 14.89 -21.32
C LEU A 953 8.46 14.07 -21.70
N VAL A 954 8.52 12.75 -21.57
CA VAL A 954 7.37 11.86 -21.83
C VAL A 954 6.21 12.19 -20.90
N THR A 955 6.49 12.46 -19.62
CA THR A 955 5.48 12.84 -18.63
C THR A 955 4.91 14.23 -18.95
N ALA A 956 5.76 15.20 -19.29
CA ALA A 956 5.33 16.54 -19.69
C ALA A 956 4.44 16.51 -20.94
N SER A 957 4.69 15.59 -21.88
CA SER A 957 3.87 15.42 -23.09
C SER A 957 2.41 15.06 -22.82
N LEU A 958 2.09 14.47 -21.65
CA LEU A 958 0.71 14.12 -21.29
C LEU A 958 -0.15 15.35 -20.95
N ALA A 959 0.48 16.49 -20.66
CA ALA A 959 -0.19 17.76 -20.41
C ALA A 959 -0.39 18.59 -21.69
N VAL A 960 0.11 18.13 -22.85
CA VAL A 960 -0.02 18.81 -24.12
C VAL A 960 -1.37 18.48 -24.78
N PRO A 961 -2.13 19.47 -25.28
CA PRO A 961 -3.37 19.23 -26.02
C PRO A 961 -3.18 18.27 -27.19
N GLY A 962 -4.13 17.35 -27.39
CA GLY A 962 -4.06 16.34 -28.45
C GLY A 962 -5.19 16.46 -29.48
N PHE A 963 -4.89 16.38 -30.78
CA PHE A 963 -5.86 16.39 -31.87
C PHE A 963 -6.02 15.01 -32.54
N GLY A 964 -7.24 14.72 -33.00
CA GLY A 964 -7.57 13.49 -33.74
C GLY A 964 -7.61 13.70 -35.26
N PRO A 965 -7.96 12.67 -36.04
CA PRO A 965 -7.99 12.74 -37.50
C PRO A 965 -8.99 13.76 -38.06
N GLU A 966 -10.08 14.04 -37.34
CA GLU A 966 -11.11 15.02 -37.74
C GLU A 966 -10.58 16.47 -37.73
N ASP A 967 -9.67 16.78 -36.80
CA ASP A 967 -9.09 18.12 -36.62
C ASP A 967 -7.70 18.25 -37.25
N ALA A 968 -7.14 17.16 -37.80
CA ALA A 968 -5.75 17.10 -38.25
C ALA A 968 -5.41 18.18 -39.29
N ALA A 969 -6.33 18.47 -40.21
CA ALA A 969 -6.13 19.49 -41.24
C ALA A 969 -5.91 20.91 -40.66
N ALA A 970 -6.50 21.23 -39.50
CA ALA A 970 -6.31 22.51 -38.83
C ALA A 970 -4.91 22.67 -38.22
N HIS A 971 -4.20 21.55 -38.03
CA HIS A 971 -2.85 21.49 -37.48
C HIS A 971 -1.78 21.21 -38.55
N ALA A 972 -2.15 21.22 -39.84
CA ALA A 972 -1.22 21.05 -40.95
C ALA A 972 -0.22 22.21 -41.03
N LEU A 973 1.07 21.88 -41.02
CA LEU A 973 2.13 22.86 -41.18
C LEU A 973 2.61 22.86 -42.63
N GLN A 974 2.71 24.06 -43.21
CA GLN A 974 3.27 24.25 -44.54
C GLN A 974 4.74 23.78 -44.57
N PRO A 975 5.13 22.88 -45.51
CA PRO A 975 6.52 22.48 -45.68
C PRO A 975 7.42 23.69 -45.90
N LEU A 976 8.57 23.71 -45.24
CA LEU A 976 9.55 24.78 -45.38
C LEU A 976 10.37 24.54 -46.65
N GLN A 977 10.28 25.44 -47.63
CA GLN A 977 11.16 25.41 -48.80
C GLN A 977 12.58 25.82 -48.38
N LEU A 978 13.54 24.91 -48.49
CA LEU A 978 14.96 25.16 -48.22
C LEU A 978 15.71 25.63 -49.46
N THR A 979 15.47 24.98 -50.61
CA THR A 979 15.96 25.44 -51.93
C THR A 979 14.90 25.24 -52.98
N ALA A 980 14.83 26.13 -53.97
CA ALA A 980 14.06 25.92 -55.19
C ALA A 980 14.97 25.38 -56.29
N GLY A 981 14.45 24.49 -57.14
CA GLY A 981 15.18 23.93 -58.28
C GLY A 981 14.33 23.84 -59.54
N ALA A 982 14.77 23.03 -60.50
CA ALA A 982 14.05 22.87 -61.75
C ALA A 982 12.79 22.00 -61.58
N ASP A 983 11.66 22.45 -62.14
CA ASP A 983 10.34 21.80 -62.04
C ASP A 983 10.29 20.38 -62.64
N ASP A 984 11.25 20.03 -63.51
CA ASP A 984 11.32 18.74 -64.21
C ASP A 984 11.99 17.62 -63.39
N ARG A 985 12.48 17.92 -62.19
CA ARG A 985 13.13 16.94 -61.30
C ARG A 985 12.27 16.59 -60.08
N PRO A 986 12.38 15.34 -59.56
CA PRO A 986 11.62 14.93 -58.38
C PRO A 986 12.07 15.75 -57.16
N PRO A 987 11.11 16.37 -56.41
CA PRO A 987 11.43 17.14 -55.22
C PRO A 987 11.95 16.22 -54.10
N LEU A 988 12.89 16.71 -53.32
CA LEU A 988 13.42 16.04 -52.14
C LEU A 988 12.67 16.54 -50.90
N VAL A 989 11.95 15.63 -50.23
CA VAL A 989 11.11 15.96 -49.07
C VAL A 989 11.75 15.35 -47.82
N CYS A 990 12.25 16.22 -46.95
CA CYS A 990 13.04 15.88 -45.78
C CYS A 990 12.19 15.90 -44.50
N PHE A 991 12.25 14.83 -43.71
CA PHE A 991 11.59 14.69 -42.42
C PHE A 991 12.62 14.83 -41.29
N PRO A 992 12.53 15.87 -40.43
CA PRO A 992 13.45 16.06 -39.32
C PRO A 992 13.22 15.01 -38.23
N GLY A 993 14.17 14.90 -37.29
CA GLY A 993 13.92 14.17 -36.05
C GLY A 993 12.91 14.89 -35.15
N PHE A 994 12.53 14.26 -34.04
CA PHE A 994 11.57 14.83 -33.08
C PHE A 994 12.15 15.88 -32.13
N SER A 995 13.46 16.13 -32.19
CA SER A 995 14.10 17.14 -31.36
C SER A 995 13.86 18.54 -31.92
N PRO A 996 13.68 19.58 -31.07
CA PRO A 996 13.52 20.95 -31.54
C PRO A 996 14.70 21.41 -32.40
N ALA A 997 14.39 22.21 -33.42
CA ALA A 997 15.39 22.90 -34.22
C ALA A 997 16.05 24.01 -33.39
N LEU A 998 17.34 23.88 -33.11
CA LEU A 998 18.11 24.81 -32.27
C LEU A 998 18.50 26.07 -33.06
N GLY A 999 17.50 26.80 -33.58
CA GLY A 999 17.66 28.06 -34.29
C GLY A 999 17.99 27.96 -35.79
N ARG A 1000 18.08 26.75 -36.36
CA ARG A 1000 18.25 26.51 -37.81
C ARG A 1000 17.47 25.27 -38.28
N PRO A 1001 16.97 25.22 -39.53
CA PRO A 1001 16.38 24.00 -40.10
C PRO A 1001 17.35 22.82 -40.07
N TRP A 1002 16.82 21.60 -39.95
CA TRP A 1002 17.62 20.38 -39.79
C TRP A 1002 18.44 20.07 -41.04
N TYR A 1003 17.89 20.37 -42.21
CA TYR A 1003 18.51 20.02 -43.49
C TYR A 1003 19.21 21.19 -44.19
N ASP A 1004 19.38 22.34 -43.55
CA ASP A 1004 19.94 23.54 -44.19
C ASP A 1004 21.33 23.29 -44.80
N ALA A 1005 22.23 22.59 -44.09
CA ALA A 1005 23.56 22.26 -44.60
C ALA A 1005 23.52 21.33 -45.81
N LEU A 1006 22.65 20.32 -45.81
CA LEU A 1006 22.48 19.37 -46.90
C LEU A 1006 21.79 20.02 -48.12
N ALA A 1007 20.77 20.83 -47.87
CA ALA A 1007 19.92 21.44 -48.89
C ALA A 1007 20.70 22.38 -49.81
N ARG A 1008 21.68 23.15 -49.29
CA ARG A 1008 22.54 24.04 -50.08
C ARG A 1008 23.27 23.32 -51.23
N HIS A 1009 23.51 22.01 -51.11
CA HIS A 1009 24.14 21.23 -52.18
C HIS A 1009 23.16 20.79 -53.29
N PHE A 1010 21.87 21.11 -53.17
CA PHE A 1010 20.85 20.87 -54.20
C PHE A 1010 20.29 22.19 -54.78
N GLU A 1011 20.86 23.33 -54.38
CA GLU A 1011 20.46 24.65 -54.87
C GLU A 1011 20.57 24.71 -56.41
N GLY A 1012 19.47 25.10 -57.07
CA GLY A 1012 19.37 25.15 -58.53
C GLY A 1012 19.24 23.79 -59.23
N ASP A 1013 19.30 22.67 -58.51
CA ASP A 1013 19.13 21.31 -59.06
C ASP A 1013 17.67 20.84 -58.95
N ARG A 1014 17.09 20.85 -57.74
CA ARG A 1014 15.74 20.39 -57.43
C ARG A 1014 15.16 21.12 -56.22
N ASP A 1015 13.86 21.00 -56.01
CA ASP A 1015 13.22 21.50 -54.80
C ASP A 1015 13.64 20.64 -53.60
N VAL A 1016 14.00 21.30 -52.50
CA VAL A 1016 14.21 20.65 -51.20
C VAL A 1016 13.25 21.26 -50.19
N LEU A 1017 12.37 20.41 -49.65
CA LEU A 1017 11.31 20.76 -48.70
C LEU A 1017 11.58 20.09 -47.36
N GLU A 1018 11.41 20.80 -46.25
CA GLU A 1018 11.43 20.22 -44.90
C GLU A 1018 10.01 20.16 -44.31
N VAL A 1019 9.55 18.97 -43.96
CA VAL A 1019 8.23 18.73 -43.37
C VAL A 1019 8.31 18.84 -41.87
N ARG A 1020 7.69 19.87 -41.29
CA ARG A 1020 7.73 20.09 -39.83
C ARG A 1020 6.62 19.32 -39.12
N HIS A 1021 6.94 18.79 -37.94
CA HIS A 1021 5.96 18.13 -37.08
C HIS A 1021 5.19 19.15 -36.23
N PRO A 1022 3.89 18.97 -35.97
CA PRO A 1022 3.11 19.79 -35.03
C PRO A 1022 3.72 19.84 -33.61
N GLY A 1023 3.40 20.88 -32.82
CA GLY A 1023 3.93 21.02 -31.46
C GLY A 1023 5.25 21.80 -31.36
N ILE A 1024 5.36 22.93 -32.07
CA ILE A 1024 6.59 23.72 -32.21
C ILE A 1024 6.65 24.84 -31.18
N ALA A 1025 5.52 25.45 -30.84
CA ALA A 1025 5.46 26.61 -29.95
C ALA A 1025 4.36 26.48 -28.90
N SER A 1026 4.50 27.21 -27.79
CA SER A 1026 3.52 27.24 -26.71
C SER A 1026 2.09 27.48 -27.22
N GLY A 1027 1.17 26.59 -26.87
CA GLY A 1027 -0.23 26.61 -27.31
C GLY A 1027 -0.56 25.65 -28.46
N ASP A 1028 0.45 25.02 -29.08
CA ASP A 1028 0.26 24.00 -30.10
C ASP A 1028 -0.31 22.68 -29.51
N ALA A 1029 -0.85 21.85 -30.40
CA ALA A 1029 -1.35 20.51 -30.08
C ALA A 1029 -0.55 19.42 -30.80
N LEU A 1030 -0.59 18.20 -30.27
CA LEU A 1030 0.04 17.01 -30.84
C LEU A 1030 -1.00 16.05 -31.42
N PRO A 1031 -0.67 15.24 -32.42
CA PRO A 1031 -1.57 14.16 -32.84
C PRO A 1031 -1.79 13.19 -31.68
N ARG A 1032 -2.97 12.57 -31.56
CA ARG A 1032 -3.24 11.61 -30.47
C ARG A 1032 -2.55 10.25 -30.68
N ASP A 1033 -2.25 9.92 -31.92
CA ASP A 1033 -1.64 8.65 -32.33
C ASP A 1033 -0.72 8.80 -33.56
N TRP A 1034 0.10 7.78 -33.78
CA TRP A 1034 1.07 7.73 -34.88
C TRP A 1034 0.40 7.81 -36.26
N GLN A 1035 -0.75 7.17 -36.43
CA GLN A 1035 -1.45 7.12 -37.71
C GLN A 1035 -1.97 8.49 -38.13
N THR A 1036 -2.47 9.28 -37.18
CA THR A 1036 -2.92 10.66 -37.39
C THR A 1036 -1.77 11.56 -37.88
N LEU A 1037 -0.56 11.39 -37.34
CA LEU A 1037 0.63 12.12 -37.81
C LEU A 1037 1.00 11.74 -39.25
N VAL A 1038 0.98 10.44 -39.57
CA VAL A 1038 1.31 9.92 -40.91
C VAL A 1038 0.27 10.38 -41.95
N ASP A 1039 -1.01 10.31 -41.61
CA ASP A 1039 -2.11 10.75 -42.47
C ASP A 1039 -2.04 12.26 -42.74
N LEU A 1040 -1.74 13.05 -41.71
CA LEU A 1040 -1.54 14.50 -41.83
C LEU A 1040 -0.40 14.84 -42.80
N HIS A 1041 0.76 14.22 -42.65
CA HIS A 1041 1.91 14.46 -43.54
C HIS A 1041 1.63 13.99 -44.96
N ALA A 1042 1.03 12.81 -45.14
CA ALA A 1042 0.68 12.31 -46.46
C ALA A 1042 -0.35 13.22 -47.17
N ALA A 1043 -1.34 13.74 -46.45
CA ALA A 1043 -2.30 14.70 -46.98
C ALA A 1043 -1.62 16.03 -47.36
N THR A 1044 -0.76 16.55 -46.48
CA THR A 1044 0.00 17.80 -46.71
C THR A 1044 0.87 17.70 -47.97
N LEU A 1045 1.57 16.57 -48.17
CA LEU A 1045 2.40 16.38 -49.36
C LEU A 1045 1.59 16.26 -50.64
N ARG A 1046 0.43 15.59 -50.63
CA ARG A 1046 -0.45 15.53 -51.81
C ARG A 1046 -0.99 16.90 -52.19
N GLU A 1047 -1.35 17.73 -51.20
CA GLU A 1047 -1.82 19.09 -51.44
C GLU A 1047 -0.70 19.97 -52.05
N GLN A 1048 0.52 19.87 -51.53
CA GLN A 1048 1.64 20.74 -51.93
C GLN A 1048 2.33 20.32 -53.24
N LEU A 1049 2.44 19.02 -53.51
CA LEU A 1049 3.19 18.50 -54.66
C LEU A 1049 2.31 18.09 -55.84
N GLY A 1050 1.00 17.95 -55.64
CA GLY A 1050 0.07 17.45 -56.66
C GLY A 1050 0.50 16.07 -57.17
N ASP A 1051 0.67 15.94 -58.49
CA ASP A 1051 1.05 14.68 -59.16
C ASP A 1051 2.57 14.41 -59.17
N ARG A 1052 3.40 15.34 -58.65
CA ARG A 1052 4.86 15.15 -58.60
C ARG A 1052 5.20 14.05 -57.60
N ARG A 1053 6.04 13.08 -58.00
CA ARG A 1053 6.52 12.01 -57.12
C ARG A 1053 7.79 12.46 -56.37
N PRO A 1054 7.74 12.70 -55.05
CA PRO A 1054 8.91 13.11 -54.29
C PRO A 1054 9.86 11.94 -54.01
N VAL A 1055 11.12 12.25 -53.72
CA VAL A 1055 12.01 11.37 -52.96
C VAL A 1055 11.89 11.76 -51.49
N LEU A 1056 11.51 10.84 -50.61
CA LEU A 1056 11.40 11.11 -49.18
C LEU A 1056 12.75 10.84 -48.52
N LEU A 1057 13.17 11.72 -47.63
CA LEU A 1057 14.43 11.62 -46.91
C LEU A 1057 14.19 11.79 -45.41
N GLY A 1058 14.76 10.92 -44.59
CA GLY A 1058 14.77 11.07 -43.14
C GLY A 1058 16.16 10.85 -42.56
N TRP A 1059 16.54 11.69 -41.60
CA TRP A 1059 17.79 11.60 -40.84
C TRP A 1059 17.48 11.28 -39.39
N SER A 1060 18.25 10.36 -38.79
CA SER A 1060 18.04 9.91 -37.42
C SER A 1060 16.61 9.37 -37.23
N MET A 1061 15.92 9.74 -36.16
CA MET A 1061 14.52 9.36 -35.91
C MET A 1061 13.54 9.87 -36.99
N GLY A 1062 13.93 10.85 -37.81
CA GLY A 1062 13.14 11.35 -38.94
C GLY A 1062 12.95 10.33 -40.07
N GLY A 1063 13.77 9.27 -40.11
CA GLY A 1063 13.57 8.13 -41.02
C GLY A 1063 12.28 7.34 -40.75
N CYS A 1064 11.81 7.30 -39.49
CA CYS A 1064 10.57 6.60 -39.13
C CYS A 1064 9.32 7.23 -39.77
N PRO A 1065 9.05 8.54 -39.61
CA PRO A 1065 7.93 9.16 -40.30
C PRO A 1065 8.12 9.18 -41.82
N ALA A 1066 9.35 9.31 -42.35
CA ALA A 1066 9.59 9.24 -43.79
C ALA A 1066 9.17 7.89 -44.40
N HIS A 1067 9.51 6.78 -43.73
CA HIS A 1067 9.11 5.43 -44.12
C HIS A 1067 7.60 5.23 -44.03
N ALA A 1068 6.98 5.61 -42.91
CA ALA A 1068 5.54 5.45 -42.71
C ALA A 1068 4.70 6.30 -43.69
N VAL A 1069 5.18 7.50 -44.04
CA VAL A 1069 4.54 8.35 -45.05
C VAL A 1069 4.74 7.78 -46.45
N ALA A 1070 5.91 7.20 -46.77
CA ALA A 1070 6.13 6.50 -48.03
C ALA A 1070 5.13 5.36 -48.21
N GLU A 1071 4.92 4.58 -47.16
CA GLU A 1071 3.98 3.45 -47.13
C GLU A 1071 2.56 3.96 -47.36
N ARG A 1072 2.18 5.02 -46.64
CA ARG A 1072 0.85 5.60 -46.76
C ARG A 1072 0.58 6.18 -48.15
N LEU A 1073 1.57 6.85 -48.74
CA LEU A 1073 1.47 7.40 -50.11
C LEU A 1073 1.32 6.27 -51.14
N ALA A 1074 2.11 5.19 -51.01
CA ALA A 1074 2.00 4.01 -51.85
C ALA A 1074 0.63 3.32 -51.73
N ALA A 1075 0.13 3.13 -50.51
CA ALA A 1075 -1.18 2.54 -50.24
C ALA A 1075 -2.35 3.34 -50.85
N THR A 1076 -2.17 4.65 -51.02
CA THR A 1076 -3.17 5.54 -51.63
C THR A 1076 -2.99 5.77 -53.13
N GLY A 1077 -2.11 5.01 -53.79
CA GLY A 1077 -1.92 5.05 -55.24
C GLY A 1077 -0.97 6.13 -55.77
N ALA A 1078 -0.22 6.81 -54.89
CA ALA A 1078 0.76 7.84 -55.26
C ALA A 1078 2.13 7.54 -54.64
N PRO A 1079 2.77 6.40 -54.97
CA PRO A 1079 4.04 6.02 -54.35
C PRO A 1079 5.14 7.05 -54.66
N PRO A 1080 6.01 7.38 -53.68
CA PRO A 1080 7.16 8.25 -53.90
C PRO A 1080 8.15 7.62 -54.90
N ALA A 1081 9.02 8.44 -55.46
CA ALA A 1081 10.07 8.00 -56.39
C ALA A 1081 11.18 7.19 -55.69
N GLY A 1082 11.38 7.39 -54.39
CA GLY A 1082 12.31 6.64 -53.56
C GLY A 1082 12.33 7.11 -52.10
N LEU A 1083 13.00 6.35 -51.24
CA LEU A 1083 13.21 6.64 -49.82
C LEU A 1083 14.71 6.67 -49.48
N VAL A 1084 15.15 7.71 -48.79
CA VAL A 1084 16.53 7.86 -48.31
C VAL A 1084 16.52 7.91 -46.79
N LEU A 1085 17.28 7.02 -46.16
CA LEU A 1085 17.46 6.95 -44.71
C LEU A 1085 18.92 7.32 -44.41
N VAL A 1086 19.12 8.44 -43.74
CA VAL A 1086 20.45 8.91 -43.31
C VAL A 1086 20.62 8.56 -41.84
N ASP A 1087 21.61 7.73 -41.53
CA ASP A 1087 21.98 7.25 -40.19
C ASP A 1087 20.77 6.99 -39.27
N THR A 1088 19.77 6.30 -39.82
CA THR A 1088 18.48 6.03 -39.17
C THR A 1088 18.53 4.68 -38.46
N TYR A 1089 18.10 4.65 -37.20
CA TYR A 1089 18.12 3.44 -36.37
C TYR A 1089 16.73 2.83 -36.26
N HIS A 1090 16.61 1.53 -36.53
CA HIS A 1090 15.41 0.77 -36.19
C HIS A 1090 15.42 0.46 -34.69
N VAL A 1091 14.40 0.95 -33.97
CA VAL A 1091 14.26 0.79 -32.52
C VAL A 1091 13.55 -0.54 -32.23
N THR A 1092 14.31 -1.62 -32.06
CA THR A 1092 13.79 -2.91 -31.58
C THR A 1092 13.75 -2.93 -30.05
N PRO A 1093 12.96 -3.81 -29.41
CA PRO A 1093 12.96 -3.96 -27.94
C PRO A 1093 14.37 -4.17 -27.35
N GLU A 1094 15.28 -4.81 -28.09
CA GLU A 1094 16.67 -5.01 -27.69
C GLU A 1094 17.53 -3.73 -27.78
N ARG A 1095 17.19 -2.81 -28.70
CA ARG A 1095 17.85 -1.50 -28.85
C ARG A 1095 17.19 -0.40 -28.01
N GLU A 1096 15.93 -0.54 -27.61
CA GLU A 1096 15.26 0.33 -26.63
C GLU A 1096 15.98 0.35 -25.26
N ALA A 1097 16.67 -0.74 -24.93
CA ALA A 1097 17.43 -0.88 -23.70
C ALA A 1097 18.82 -0.20 -23.76
N GLU A 1098 19.26 0.31 -24.92
CA GLU A 1098 20.58 0.92 -25.08
C GLU A 1098 20.55 2.42 -24.70
N PRO A 1099 21.20 2.83 -23.59
CA PRO A 1099 21.06 4.19 -23.04
C PRO A 1099 21.57 5.31 -23.95
N TRP A 1100 22.44 4.99 -24.92
CA TRP A 1100 23.06 5.99 -25.80
C TRP A 1100 22.09 6.56 -26.85
N LEU A 1101 21.10 5.78 -27.31
CA LEU A 1101 20.08 6.24 -28.26
C LEU A 1101 19.21 7.35 -27.65
N LEU A 1102 18.89 7.23 -26.35
CA LEU A 1102 18.16 8.23 -25.57
C LEU A 1102 19.04 9.42 -25.16
N ALA A 1103 20.36 9.28 -25.25
CA ALA A 1103 21.31 10.34 -24.89
C ALA A 1103 21.58 11.35 -26.03
N LEU A 1104 21.16 11.06 -27.27
CA LEU A 1104 21.41 11.93 -28.43
C LEU A 1104 20.83 13.35 -28.25
N PRO A 1105 19.57 13.54 -27.80
CA PRO A 1105 19.03 14.89 -27.55
C PRO A 1105 19.65 15.55 -26.30
N ALA A 1106 20.10 14.76 -25.32
CA ALA A 1106 20.74 15.26 -24.11
C ALA A 1106 22.09 15.95 -24.41
N ARG A 1107 22.84 15.46 -25.41
CA ARG A 1107 24.09 16.07 -25.86
C ARG A 1107 23.92 17.52 -26.30
N ALA A 1108 22.82 17.84 -27.01
CA ALA A 1108 22.55 19.20 -27.44
C ALA A 1108 22.26 20.14 -26.27
N ALA A 1109 21.50 19.67 -25.27
CA ALA A 1109 21.23 20.41 -24.04
C ALA A 1109 22.50 20.66 -23.21
N LEU A 1110 23.41 19.67 -23.15
CA LEU A 1110 24.68 19.79 -22.45
C LEU A 1110 25.67 20.70 -23.18
N ALA A 1111 25.73 20.64 -24.51
CA ALA A 1111 26.61 21.47 -25.33
C ALA A 1111 26.24 22.96 -25.31
N MET A 1112 24.94 23.28 -25.29
CA MET A 1112 24.46 24.67 -25.26
C MET A 1112 24.44 25.29 -23.87
N GLY A 1113 24.55 24.48 -22.80
CA GLY A 1113 24.56 24.96 -21.43
C GLY A 1113 23.34 25.82 -21.11
N GLU A 1114 23.51 26.91 -20.35
CA GLU A 1114 22.39 27.81 -19.99
C GLU A 1114 21.72 28.48 -21.20
N GLY A 1115 22.39 28.54 -22.36
CA GLY A 1115 21.79 29.03 -23.61
C GLY A 1115 20.70 28.12 -24.17
N PHE A 1116 20.61 26.86 -23.71
CA PHE A 1116 19.53 25.95 -24.06
C PHE A 1116 18.17 26.39 -23.49
N ASP A 1117 18.18 26.95 -22.27
CA ASP A 1117 16.97 27.30 -21.51
C ASP A 1117 16.14 28.40 -22.20
N THR A 1118 16.77 29.17 -23.09
CA THR A 1118 16.15 30.26 -23.85
C THR A 1118 16.05 29.98 -25.35
N ALA A 1119 16.76 28.96 -25.86
CA ALA A 1119 16.76 28.59 -27.27
C ALA A 1119 15.64 27.59 -27.64
N VAL A 1120 15.02 26.96 -26.64
CA VAL A 1120 14.02 25.89 -26.83
C VAL A 1120 12.75 26.17 -26.03
N ASP A 1121 11.60 26.09 -26.70
CA ASP A 1121 10.29 26.22 -26.07
C ASP A 1121 9.91 24.93 -25.31
N ASP A 1122 9.26 25.08 -24.15
CA ASP A 1122 8.81 23.97 -23.32
C ASP A 1122 7.83 23.05 -24.07
N MET A 1123 7.01 23.60 -24.97
CA MET A 1123 6.11 22.84 -25.83
C MET A 1123 6.88 21.95 -26.80
N ALA A 1124 7.99 22.41 -27.36
CA ALA A 1124 8.81 21.62 -28.27
C ALA A 1124 9.52 20.45 -27.57
N LEU A 1125 9.89 20.63 -26.28
CA LEU A 1125 10.42 19.54 -25.46
C LEU A 1125 9.35 18.53 -25.03
N ALA A 1126 8.14 19.02 -24.72
CA ALA A 1126 7.01 18.14 -24.47
C ALA A 1126 6.60 17.36 -25.74
N ALA A 1127 6.68 17.98 -26.92
CA ALA A 1127 6.48 17.33 -28.22
C ALA A 1127 7.46 16.19 -28.48
N LEU A 1128 8.75 16.38 -28.17
CA LEU A 1128 9.77 15.33 -28.25
C LEU A 1128 9.36 14.10 -27.40
N GLY A 1129 8.89 14.32 -26.17
CA GLY A 1129 8.35 13.26 -25.32
C GLY A 1129 7.11 12.58 -25.91
N GLY A 1130 6.21 13.35 -26.51
CA GLY A 1130 4.98 12.86 -27.15
C GLY A 1130 5.26 11.96 -28.35
N TYR A 1131 6.13 12.39 -29.26
CA TYR A 1131 6.50 11.59 -30.43
C TYR A 1131 7.30 10.34 -30.07
N THR A 1132 8.19 10.43 -29.07
CA THR A 1132 8.90 9.26 -28.53
C THR A 1132 7.91 8.23 -28.00
N ARG A 1133 6.85 8.67 -27.29
CA ARG A 1133 5.78 7.79 -26.80
C ARG A 1133 4.98 7.14 -27.94
N MET A 1134 4.65 7.90 -28.98
CA MET A 1134 3.86 7.40 -30.12
C MET A 1134 4.61 6.36 -30.97
N LEU A 1135 5.93 6.48 -31.06
CA LEU A 1135 6.76 5.58 -31.87
C LEU A 1135 7.08 4.25 -31.15
N ARG A 1136 6.86 4.15 -29.83
CA ARG A 1136 7.12 2.91 -29.08
C ARG A 1136 6.35 1.73 -29.67
N GLY A 1137 7.06 0.66 -30.01
CA GLY A 1137 6.48 -0.54 -30.60
C GLY A 1137 6.09 -0.43 -32.09
N TRP A 1138 6.44 0.67 -32.77
CA TRP A 1138 6.25 0.77 -34.22
C TRP A 1138 7.34 0.01 -34.98
N HIS A 1139 6.95 -0.66 -36.07
CA HIS A 1139 7.86 -1.39 -36.95
C HIS A 1139 7.64 -1.02 -38.41
N PRO A 1140 8.72 -0.89 -39.22
CA PRO A 1140 8.62 -0.58 -40.64
C PRO A 1140 8.13 -1.79 -41.45
N GLU A 1141 6.97 -1.66 -42.08
CA GLU A 1141 6.46 -2.65 -43.02
C GLU A 1141 7.29 -2.69 -44.32
N PRO A 1142 7.31 -3.82 -45.06
CA PRO A 1142 8.01 -3.91 -46.34
C PRO A 1142 7.45 -2.93 -47.38
N LEU A 1143 8.33 -2.17 -48.04
CA LEU A 1143 7.98 -1.33 -49.18
C LEU A 1143 8.64 -1.80 -50.47
N ASP A 1144 7.84 -1.80 -51.53
CA ASP A 1144 8.29 -1.99 -52.91
C ASP A 1144 8.64 -0.64 -53.56
N ILE A 1145 9.53 0.12 -52.91
CA ILE A 1145 10.12 1.35 -53.46
C ILE A 1145 11.64 1.31 -53.32
N PRO A 1146 12.40 1.91 -54.25
CA PRO A 1146 13.85 2.04 -54.11
C PRO A 1146 14.21 2.75 -52.80
N THR A 1147 15.05 2.10 -51.98
CA THR A 1147 15.46 2.61 -50.67
C THR A 1147 16.98 2.66 -50.56
N LEU A 1148 17.53 3.82 -50.15
CA LEU A 1148 18.95 4.05 -49.88
C LEU A 1148 19.17 4.25 -48.38
N LEU A 1149 20.06 3.48 -47.77
CA LEU A 1149 20.55 3.67 -46.41
C LEU A 1149 21.97 4.25 -46.44
N VAL A 1150 22.10 5.51 -45.99
CA VAL A 1150 23.40 6.18 -45.85
C VAL A 1150 23.86 6.05 -44.40
N ARG A 1151 25.04 5.48 -44.14
CA ARG A 1151 25.53 5.21 -42.78
C ARG A 1151 26.78 6.00 -42.45
N ALA A 1152 26.91 6.42 -41.19
CA ALA A 1152 28.13 7.03 -40.67
C ALA A 1152 29.26 6.00 -40.51
N THR A 1153 30.51 6.38 -40.82
CA THR A 1153 31.67 5.49 -40.62
C THR A 1153 32.24 5.56 -39.20
N ASP A 1154 32.02 6.67 -38.50
CA ASP A 1154 32.68 6.96 -37.22
C ASP A 1154 31.70 6.80 -36.04
N GLN A 1155 32.18 6.14 -34.98
CA GLN A 1155 31.39 5.87 -33.79
C GLN A 1155 31.36 7.08 -32.84
N LEU A 1156 30.17 7.41 -32.35
CA LEU A 1156 29.97 8.46 -31.36
C LEU A 1156 30.76 8.22 -30.05
N PRO A 1157 31.36 9.25 -29.44
CA PRO A 1157 32.07 9.14 -28.17
C PRO A 1157 31.25 8.53 -27.03
N GLU A 1158 29.94 8.79 -26.98
CA GLU A 1158 29.00 8.32 -25.96
C GLU A 1158 28.75 6.81 -26.02
N MET A 1159 28.98 6.19 -27.18
CA MET A 1159 28.94 4.73 -27.33
C MET A 1159 30.22 4.05 -26.82
N ARG A 1160 31.31 4.81 -26.59
CA ARG A 1160 32.60 4.28 -26.11
C ARG A 1160 32.66 4.14 -24.59
N THR A 1161 31.84 4.88 -23.85
CA THR A 1161 31.85 4.90 -22.36
C THR A 1161 31.03 3.79 -21.71
N HIS A 1162 30.24 3.04 -22.47
CA HIS A 1162 29.34 1.99 -21.96
C HIS A 1162 29.79 0.55 -22.24
N GLY A 1163 31.06 0.33 -22.62
CA GLY A 1163 31.57 -0.98 -23.05
C GLY A 1163 32.81 -1.46 -22.28
N GLY A 1164 32.60 -2.06 -21.11
CA GLY A 1164 33.63 -2.78 -20.35
C GLY A 1164 33.53 -4.30 -20.47
N ARG A 1165 33.65 -4.85 -21.69
CA ARG A 1165 34.19 -6.19 -22.03
C ARG A 1165 34.00 -6.45 -23.52
N GLU A 1166 35.08 -6.84 -24.18
CA GLU A 1166 35.06 -7.37 -25.54
C GLU A 1166 34.19 -8.64 -25.60
N THR A 1167 32.93 -8.48 -26.03
CA THR A 1167 32.11 -9.54 -26.61
C THR A 1167 31.68 -9.07 -27.98
N GLY A 1168 31.95 -9.88 -29.01
CA GLY A 1168 31.99 -9.47 -30.41
C GLY A 1168 30.75 -8.75 -30.94
N SER A 1169 31.02 -7.73 -31.77
CA SER A 1169 30.20 -7.25 -32.89
C SER A 1169 28.67 -7.22 -32.66
N ARG A 1170 28.19 -6.26 -31.85
CA ARG A 1170 26.93 -5.60 -32.22
C ARG A 1170 27.30 -4.41 -33.10
N ASP A 1171 26.90 -4.48 -34.37
CA ASP A 1171 27.14 -3.42 -35.34
C ASP A 1171 26.42 -2.15 -34.85
N TRP A 1172 27.20 -1.20 -34.33
CA TRP A 1172 26.71 0.08 -33.80
C TRP A 1172 26.16 0.97 -34.92
N ARG A 1173 26.50 0.65 -36.17
CA ARG A 1173 26.04 1.40 -37.34
C ARG A 1173 24.54 1.29 -37.50
N ALA A 1174 23.98 2.29 -38.16
CA ALA A 1174 22.59 2.27 -38.60
C ALA A 1174 22.30 1.02 -39.42
N SER A 1175 21.18 0.37 -39.13
CA SER A 1175 20.71 -0.82 -39.83
C SER A 1175 19.21 -0.72 -39.99
N TRP A 1176 18.72 -1.03 -41.20
CA TRP A 1176 17.30 -1.00 -41.52
C TRP A 1176 16.86 -2.40 -41.97
N PRO A 1177 15.71 -2.91 -41.50
CA PRO A 1177 15.32 -4.30 -41.73
C PRO A 1177 14.88 -4.63 -43.17
N GLN A 1178 14.66 -3.63 -44.02
CA GLN A 1178 14.21 -3.80 -45.40
C GLN A 1178 15.37 -3.78 -46.40
N PRO A 1179 15.22 -4.36 -47.61
CA PRO A 1179 16.24 -4.32 -48.65
C PRO A 1179 16.56 -2.87 -49.05
N SER A 1180 17.73 -2.38 -48.67
CA SER A 1180 18.20 -1.05 -49.04
C SER A 1180 19.59 -1.12 -49.65
N GLU A 1181 19.82 -0.35 -50.71
CA GLU A 1181 21.18 -0.04 -51.14
C GLU A 1181 21.87 0.70 -50.00
N THR A 1182 23.05 0.24 -49.57
CA THR A 1182 23.72 0.78 -48.40
C THR A 1182 25.04 1.43 -48.80
N VAL A 1183 25.23 2.70 -48.41
CA VAL A 1183 26.44 3.47 -48.70
C VAL A 1183 26.97 4.09 -47.41
N ASP A 1184 28.27 3.93 -47.16
CA ASP A 1184 28.92 4.49 -45.97
C ASP A 1184 29.56 5.85 -46.32
N VAL A 1185 29.38 6.85 -45.46
CA VAL A 1185 29.90 8.22 -45.63
C VAL A 1185 30.71 8.61 -44.39
N PRO A 1186 31.83 9.36 -44.55
CA PRO A 1186 32.64 9.83 -43.42
C PRO A 1186 31.85 10.64 -42.39
N GLY A 1187 32.29 10.56 -41.13
CA GLY A 1187 31.69 11.26 -40.00
C GLY A 1187 30.93 10.35 -39.05
N ASP A 1188 30.44 10.95 -37.98
CA ASP A 1188 29.52 10.39 -36.99
C ASP A 1188 28.05 10.79 -37.27
N HIS A 1189 27.15 10.40 -36.36
CA HIS A 1189 25.71 10.67 -36.48
C HIS A 1189 25.35 12.13 -36.77
N TRP A 1190 26.15 13.09 -36.27
CA TRP A 1190 25.90 14.54 -36.41
C TRP A 1190 26.63 15.12 -37.61
N SER A 1191 27.92 14.82 -37.72
CA SER A 1191 28.79 15.36 -38.76
C SER A 1191 28.43 14.85 -40.16
N ILE A 1192 27.77 13.69 -40.29
CA ILE A 1192 27.30 13.15 -41.59
C ILE A 1192 26.35 14.10 -42.34
N ALA A 1193 25.51 14.84 -41.62
CA ALA A 1193 24.52 15.76 -42.19
C ALA A 1193 24.97 17.23 -42.14
N GLU A 1194 26.07 17.53 -41.46
CA GLU A 1194 26.61 18.88 -41.31
C GLU A 1194 27.97 19.05 -42.00
N GLU A 1195 29.05 18.50 -41.41
CA GLU A 1195 30.42 18.66 -41.91
C GLU A 1195 30.65 17.87 -43.22
N HIS A 1196 30.06 16.69 -43.32
CA HIS A 1196 30.12 15.81 -44.47
C HIS A 1196 28.86 15.89 -45.37
N ALA A 1197 28.04 16.93 -45.17
CA ALA A 1197 26.89 17.24 -46.03
C ALA A 1197 27.21 17.24 -47.54
N PRO A 1198 28.38 17.75 -48.03
CA PRO A 1198 28.70 17.67 -49.45
C PRO A 1198 28.80 16.23 -49.98
N THR A 1199 29.41 15.33 -49.20
CA THR A 1199 29.59 13.92 -49.56
C THR A 1199 28.25 13.19 -49.50
N THR A 1200 27.48 13.40 -48.43
CA THR A 1200 26.12 12.85 -48.27
C THR A 1200 25.20 13.29 -49.41
N ALA A 1201 25.21 14.59 -49.77
CA ALA A 1201 24.43 15.12 -50.89
C ALA A 1201 24.85 14.51 -52.24
N GLN A 1202 26.15 14.29 -52.45
CA GLN A 1202 26.66 13.67 -53.68
C GLN A 1202 26.16 12.22 -53.82
N VAL A 1203 26.24 11.42 -52.74
CA VAL A 1203 25.73 10.03 -52.72
C VAL A 1203 24.23 9.99 -53.04
N ILE A 1204 23.45 10.86 -52.40
CA ILE A 1204 22.01 10.96 -52.66
C ILE A 1204 21.74 11.37 -54.11
N ARG A 1205 22.49 12.34 -54.65
CA ARG A 1205 22.33 12.81 -56.03
C ARG A 1205 22.63 11.72 -57.04
N ASP A 1206 23.72 10.98 -56.86
CA ASP A 1206 24.11 9.90 -57.77
C ASP A 1206 23.09 8.76 -57.75
N TRP A 1207 22.57 8.43 -56.57
CA TRP A 1207 21.51 7.44 -56.41
C TRP A 1207 20.21 7.88 -57.10
N ILE A 1208 19.72 9.12 -56.86
CA ILE A 1208 18.50 9.61 -57.51
C ILE A 1208 18.66 9.67 -59.04
N ASN A 1209 19.84 10.07 -59.53
CA ASN A 1209 20.12 10.07 -60.97
C ASN A 1209 20.15 8.64 -61.56
N GLY A 1210 20.48 7.63 -60.75
CA GLY A 1210 20.39 6.21 -61.07
C GLY A 1210 18.96 5.70 -61.22
N LEU A 1211 18.02 6.20 -60.39
CA LEU A 1211 16.59 5.84 -60.47
C LEU A 1211 15.98 6.17 -61.84
N GLY A 1212 16.38 7.31 -62.43
CA GLY A 1212 15.93 7.74 -63.75
C GLY A 1212 16.36 6.83 -64.92
N LYS A 1213 17.36 5.95 -64.72
CA LYS A 1213 17.77 4.94 -65.72
C LYS A 1213 17.02 3.61 -65.59
N LEU A 1214 16.34 3.36 -64.46
CA LEU A 1214 15.51 2.18 -64.19
C LEU A 1214 14.02 2.43 -64.47
N MET A 1215 13.60 3.70 -64.52
CA MET A 1215 12.22 4.13 -64.80
C MET A 1215 11.95 4.52 -66.27
N ASN A 1216 12.95 4.40 -67.14
CA ASN A 1216 12.86 4.65 -68.59
C ASN A 1216 12.94 3.36 -69.41
#